data_AF-A0A945SCM0-F1
#
_entry.id   AF-A0A945SCM0-F1
#
_cell.length_a   1.000
_cell.length_b   1.000
_cell.length_c   1.000
_cell.angle_alpha   90.00
_cell.angle_beta   90.00
_cell.angle_gamma   90.00
#
_symmetry.space_group_name_H-M   'P 1'
#
loop_
_entity.id
_entity.type
_entity.pdbx_description
1 polymer ?
#
loop_
_entity_poly.entity_id
_entity_poly.type
_entity_poly.pdbx_seq_one_letter_code
_entity_poly.pdbx_strand_id
1 'polypeptide(L)'
;MTYGTQRLEATAVLFAILAIAVQAQDTIGPWRKTDLLAATPKHYPSDQFNVPGVKSIMYEGLTYKGKTTRFYGYYRTPEGAAPASGWPAVVLVHGGGGTAGAGWVEEWAKHGYAAISMDLEGHLPKPGVPHNKRPGHPWSGPARAGNFEEGKINKGLPVEEHWFYHAIGGVVRAHSLLRSFPEIDKDRIGIEGYSWGGVLTSVAVGVDSRFKFGITHTGCGFLHEGDSYLGKSFQRRSPEKLKESLALYEASTYLPNVEFPMLWTCSPTDLHFPLDCTQKSALATKGPSHLWVKVGWGHARRPEKEPYVFADSVVRRSQPLPQRGELVQDGKTWSATFTSPFALQKAELCYTTDTGVSHKRKWHAIPARLDAGRASAELPEGTTVFFFNVTDADGRMASSLSRELKNAKPAKPKPRKPNVIVIMADDLGYGDVSCYGATEISTPHIDRLAKEGLRFTSGYCSASTCTPTRFSFLTGKYAFRQKGAGIAPPNATALIQPGTVTLPSILKQAGYATAVIGKWHLGLGKKPAPNWNGELKPGPLEIGFDRCFLLPTTNDRVPCVYVEDHRVRNLDPEDPLWVSHRNIDKQPTGKTHRKTLKMDWHRGHNGTIHNGISRIGFFGGGHKARFRDEDLADAWVTESVKWIKKQQSSPFFLFFSSHDIHVPRMPHERFQGKTSLGYRGDAIVELDWCVGELLETLERLKLTENTLVVFCSDNGPRLNDGYKDGAVEKNGEHKPAGPYKGGKYTVYEGGTRTPFITRWPGTIKPGVSDEMVCTIDLAASLGALVGQDLADSACPDSFDVLPALLGKPSAKGRGHLLQQGNNSSKLALRTGNWKLLRQGKRYELYDLDKDPGEGSNLYKTAVEIAARLKTQMEKLESNGRSRP
;
A
#
# COMPACT_ATOMS: atom_id res chain seq x y z
N MET A 1 2.78 24.05 46.45
CA MET A 1 2.48 24.68 45.14
C MET A 1 3.01 23.77 44.04
N THR A 2 2.15 22.95 43.40
CA THR A 2 2.34 22.33 42.05
C THR A 2 1.29 21.23 41.83
N TYR A 3 0.00 21.58 41.84
CA TYR A 3 -1.08 20.70 41.36
C TYR A 3 -2.04 21.41 40.40
N GLY A 4 -1.73 22.66 40.02
CA GLY A 4 -2.60 23.51 39.19
C GLY A 4 -2.29 23.49 37.68
N THR A 5 -1.11 23.05 37.26
CA THR A 5 -0.64 23.23 35.87
C THR A 5 -1.00 22.09 34.92
N GLN A 6 -1.12 20.83 35.37
CA GLN A 6 -1.42 19.70 34.47
C GLN A 6 -2.88 19.64 33.98
N ARG A 7 -3.84 20.20 34.73
CA ARG A 7 -5.25 20.26 34.28
C ARG A 7 -5.48 21.32 33.20
N LEU A 8 -4.68 22.39 33.18
CA LEU A 8 -4.78 23.44 32.16
C LEU A 8 -4.25 22.98 30.79
N GLU A 9 -3.18 22.17 30.75
CA GLU A 9 -2.64 21.62 29.51
C GLU A 9 -3.54 20.53 28.90
N ALA A 10 -4.10 19.63 29.71
CA ALA A 10 -5.05 18.62 29.23
C ALA A 10 -6.35 19.24 28.68
N THR A 11 -6.82 20.33 29.30
CA THR A 11 -7.99 21.08 28.85
C THR A 11 -7.68 21.87 27.57
N ALA A 12 -6.48 22.46 27.45
CA ALA A 12 -6.04 23.14 26.24
C ALA A 12 -5.87 22.19 25.05
N VAL A 13 -5.36 20.96 25.28
CA VAL A 13 -5.27 19.91 24.25
C VAL A 13 -6.66 19.41 23.85
N LEU A 14 -7.59 19.25 24.80
CA LEU A 14 -8.97 18.86 24.48
C LEU A 14 -9.72 19.95 23.71
N PHE A 15 -9.52 21.24 24.05
CA PHE A 15 -10.05 22.37 23.29
C PHE A 15 -9.38 22.52 21.92
N ALA A 16 -8.09 22.21 21.78
CA ALA A 16 -7.41 22.19 20.48
C ALA A 16 -7.93 21.05 19.60
N ILE A 17 -8.17 19.85 20.17
CA ILE A 17 -8.75 18.71 19.45
C ILE A 17 -10.21 18.98 19.07
N LEU A 18 -11.01 19.59 19.95
CA LEU A 18 -12.36 20.04 19.64
C LEU A 18 -12.35 21.17 18.59
N ALA A 19 -11.44 22.14 18.68
CA ALA A 19 -11.32 23.23 17.72
C ALA A 19 -10.87 22.75 16.34
N ILE A 20 -9.98 21.75 16.27
CA ILE A 20 -9.58 21.08 15.01
C ILE A 20 -10.74 20.27 14.43
N ALA A 21 -11.53 19.60 15.28
CA ALA A 21 -12.73 18.86 14.85
C ALA A 21 -13.87 19.79 14.39
N VAL A 22 -14.05 20.94 15.03
CA VAL A 22 -14.99 22.00 14.63
C VAL A 22 -14.52 22.72 13.36
N GLN A 23 -13.22 23.01 13.21
CA GLN A 23 -12.65 23.55 11.97
C GLN A 23 -12.78 22.58 10.79
N ALA A 24 -12.69 21.26 11.03
CA ALA A 24 -12.91 20.23 10.00
C ALA A 24 -14.38 20.09 9.59
N GLN A 25 -15.35 20.56 10.39
CA GLN A 25 -16.77 20.59 10.02
C GLN A 25 -17.14 21.77 9.09
N ASP A 26 -16.37 22.86 9.11
CA ASP A 26 -16.68 24.10 8.37
C ASP A 26 -15.94 24.27 7.03
N THR A 27 -15.06 23.34 6.66
CA THR A 27 -14.35 23.36 5.37
C THR A 27 -14.74 22.21 4.45
N ILE A 28 -14.54 22.39 3.15
CA ILE A 28 -14.55 21.33 2.14
C ILE A 28 -13.24 21.47 1.41
N GLY A 29 -12.32 20.52 1.56
CA GLY A 29 -10.93 20.70 1.07
C GLY A 29 -10.33 22.02 1.58
N PRO A 30 -9.76 22.87 0.70
CA PRO A 30 -9.20 24.17 1.09
C PRO A 30 -10.24 25.30 1.25
N TRP A 31 -11.51 25.07 0.93
CA TRP A 31 -12.53 26.12 1.00
C TRP A 31 -13.25 26.15 2.34
N ARG A 32 -13.47 27.35 2.89
CA ARG A 32 -14.46 27.56 3.96
C ARG A 32 -15.85 27.55 3.37
N LYS A 33 -16.76 26.74 3.93
CA LYS A 33 -18.15 26.61 3.45
C LYS A 33 -18.88 27.94 3.46
N THR A 34 -18.66 28.78 4.48
CA THR A 34 -19.27 30.11 4.60
C THR A 34 -18.89 31.02 3.44
N ASP A 35 -17.62 31.06 3.06
CA ASP A 35 -17.12 31.97 2.04
C ASP A 35 -17.53 31.48 0.64
N LEU A 36 -17.51 30.16 0.46
CA LEU A 36 -17.82 29.53 -0.80
C LEU A 36 -19.34 29.52 -1.10
N LEU A 37 -20.17 29.20 -0.11
CA LEU A 37 -21.60 28.89 -0.31
C LEU A 37 -22.58 29.96 0.22
N ALA A 38 -22.21 30.80 1.19
CA ALA A 38 -23.21 31.53 2.00
C ALA A 38 -23.67 32.89 1.46
N ALA A 39 -22.84 33.62 0.71
CA ALA A 39 -23.21 34.98 0.23
C ALA A 39 -23.55 35.00 -1.26
N THR A 40 -24.65 35.65 -1.66
CA THR A 40 -24.90 35.98 -3.08
C THR A 40 -23.75 36.87 -3.58
N PRO A 41 -23.05 36.51 -4.67
CA PRO A 41 -21.99 37.37 -5.20
C PRO A 41 -22.57 38.66 -5.72
N LYS A 42 -21.89 39.78 -5.42
CA LYS A 42 -22.16 41.03 -6.14
C LYS A 42 -21.88 40.80 -7.61
N HIS A 43 -22.75 41.33 -8.45
CA HIS A 43 -22.61 41.25 -9.88
C HIS A 43 -22.88 42.61 -10.51
N TYR A 44 -22.32 42.78 -11.70
CA TYR A 44 -22.28 44.04 -12.43
C TYR A 44 -22.61 43.75 -13.90
N PRO A 45 -23.47 44.55 -14.54
CA PRO A 45 -23.58 44.49 -15.99
C PRO A 45 -22.23 44.86 -16.60
N SER A 46 -21.87 44.23 -17.71
CA SER A 46 -20.73 44.66 -18.53
C SER A 46 -21.24 45.35 -19.79
N ASP A 47 -20.72 46.53 -20.09
CA ASP A 47 -20.95 47.26 -21.33
C ASP A 47 -20.06 46.74 -22.49
N GLN A 48 -19.14 45.83 -22.19
CA GLN A 48 -18.15 45.31 -23.13
C GLN A 48 -18.53 43.91 -23.63
N PHE A 49 -18.26 43.68 -24.93
CA PHE A 49 -18.44 42.40 -25.63
C PHE A 49 -19.88 41.86 -25.59
N ASN A 50 -20.86 42.76 -25.60
CA ASN A 50 -22.27 42.38 -25.65
C ASN A 50 -22.63 41.65 -26.94
N VAL A 51 -23.40 40.57 -26.80
CA VAL A 51 -23.97 39.79 -27.90
C VAL A 51 -25.48 40.00 -27.88
N PRO A 52 -26.14 40.28 -29.02
CA PRO A 52 -27.59 40.49 -29.05
C PRO A 52 -28.36 39.36 -28.36
N GLY A 53 -29.22 39.73 -27.41
CA GLY A 53 -30.03 38.78 -26.63
C GLY A 53 -29.27 37.97 -25.57
N VAL A 54 -27.98 38.21 -25.35
CA VAL A 54 -27.19 37.57 -24.30
C VAL A 54 -26.61 38.67 -23.40
N LYS A 55 -26.82 38.55 -22.08
CA LYS A 55 -26.33 39.54 -21.12
C LYS A 55 -24.88 39.25 -20.78
N SER A 56 -24.01 40.24 -20.93
CA SER A 56 -22.65 40.19 -20.37
C SER A 56 -22.71 40.55 -18.89
N ILE A 57 -22.13 39.69 -18.04
CA ILE A 57 -22.17 39.84 -16.59
C ILE A 57 -20.78 39.63 -16.00
N MET A 58 -20.45 40.44 -15.00
CA MET A 58 -19.29 40.20 -14.14
C MET A 58 -19.77 39.91 -12.73
N TYR A 59 -19.18 38.94 -12.06
CA TYR A 59 -19.56 38.62 -10.68
C TYR A 59 -18.35 38.34 -9.80
N GLU A 60 -18.46 38.66 -8.51
CA GLU A 60 -17.39 38.50 -7.54
C GLU A 60 -17.13 37.02 -7.21
N GLY A 61 -15.88 36.62 -7.39
CA GLY A 61 -15.34 35.34 -6.93
C GLY A 61 -14.80 35.43 -5.51
N LEU A 62 -13.91 34.50 -5.16
CA LEU A 62 -13.18 34.52 -3.89
C LEU A 62 -12.06 35.56 -3.93
N THR A 63 -11.63 36.04 -2.77
CA THR A 63 -10.44 36.89 -2.64
C THR A 63 -9.19 36.09 -2.98
N TYR A 64 -8.37 36.61 -3.90
CA TYR A 64 -7.08 36.05 -4.30
C TYR A 64 -5.99 37.11 -4.09
N LYS A 65 -4.97 36.78 -3.30
CA LYS A 65 -3.84 37.64 -2.92
C LYS A 65 -4.30 38.97 -2.35
N GLY A 66 -5.31 38.91 -1.48
CA GLY A 66 -5.91 40.09 -0.84
C GLY A 66 -6.79 40.95 -1.76
N LYS A 67 -7.07 40.52 -3.00
CA LYS A 67 -7.94 41.22 -3.95
C LYS A 67 -9.18 40.40 -4.30
N THR A 68 -10.36 41.00 -4.23
CA THR A 68 -11.59 40.37 -4.74
C THR A 68 -11.46 40.12 -6.24
N THR A 69 -11.65 38.87 -6.67
CA THR A 69 -11.65 38.51 -8.09
C THR A 69 -13.01 38.77 -8.72
N ARG A 70 -13.03 39.04 -10.03
CA ARG A 70 -14.28 39.09 -10.81
C ARG A 70 -14.18 38.19 -12.03
N PHE A 71 -15.22 37.40 -12.25
CA PHE A 71 -15.34 36.49 -13.38
C PHE A 71 -16.24 37.13 -14.42
N TYR A 72 -15.74 37.26 -15.65
CA TYR A 72 -16.56 37.64 -16.79
C TYR A 72 -17.35 36.43 -17.29
N GLY A 73 -18.62 36.65 -17.62
CA GLY A 73 -19.51 35.62 -18.12
C GLY A 73 -20.60 36.14 -19.04
N TYR A 74 -21.26 35.20 -19.71
CA TYR A 74 -22.49 35.43 -20.45
C TYR A 74 -23.64 34.76 -19.71
N TYR A 75 -24.78 35.44 -19.61
CA TYR A 75 -26.01 34.93 -19.02
C TYR A 75 -27.18 35.11 -20.00
N ARG A 76 -27.99 34.07 -20.16
CA ARG A 76 -29.22 34.13 -20.95
C ARG A 76 -30.31 33.25 -20.34
N THR A 77 -31.54 33.72 -20.42
CA THR A 77 -32.75 32.96 -20.12
C THR A 77 -33.45 32.52 -21.41
N PRO A 78 -34.35 31.53 -21.34
CA PRO A 78 -35.27 31.27 -22.43
C PRO A 78 -36.12 32.49 -22.77
N GLU A 79 -36.67 32.51 -23.98
CA GLU A 79 -37.59 33.57 -24.42
C GLU A 79 -38.97 33.40 -23.78
N GLY A 80 -39.64 34.51 -23.48
CA GLY A 80 -40.95 34.53 -22.82
C GLY A 80 -40.90 34.71 -21.30
N ALA A 81 -42.08 34.62 -20.66
CA ALA A 81 -42.21 34.76 -19.22
C ALA A 81 -41.70 33.49 -18.50
N ALA A 82 -41.04 33.68 -17.36
CA ALA A 82 -40.60 32.56 -16.55
C ALA A 82 -41.78 31.73 -16.02
N PRO A 83 -41.66 30.39 -15.93
CA PRO A 83 -42.63 29.56 -15.22
C PRO A 83 -42.80 30.04 -13.78
N ALA A 84 -43.94 29.76 -13.15
CA ALA A 84 -44.18 30.13 -11.75
C ALA A 84 -43.13 29.54 -10.78
N SER A 85 -42.54 28.39 -11.12
CA SER A 85 -41.44 27.78 -10.37
C SER A 85 -40.05 28.32 -10.72
N GLY A 86 -39.94 29.18 -11.74
CA GLY A 86 -38.68 29.64 -12.33
C GLY A 86 -38.15 28.71 -13.43
N TRP A 87 -37.18 29.21 -14.20
CA TRP A 87 -36.46 28.43 -15.21
C TRP A 87 -35.48 27.46 -14.53
N PRO A 88 -35.37 26.19 -14.97
CA PRO A 88 -34.20 25.38 -14.64
C PRO A 88 -32.95 26.04 -15.24
N ALA A 89 -31.78 25.80 -14.66
CA ALA A 89 -30.57 26.47 -15.10
C ALA A 89 -29.32 25.57 -15.16
N VAL A 90 -28.29 26.03 -15.89
CA VAL A 90 -27.01 25.32 -16.00
C VAL A 90 -25.82 26.28 -15.88
N VAL A 91 -24.84 25.88 -15.07
CA VAL A 91 -23.51 26.51 -15.02
C VAL A 91 -22.60 25.86 -16.06
N LEU A 92 -22.01 26.66 -16.94
CA LEU A 92 -21.26 26.21 -18.10
C LEU A 92 -19.76 26.53 -17.93
N VAL A 93 -18.94 25.49 -17.81
CA VAL A 93 -17.52 25.57 -17.41
C VAL A 93 -16.60 25.26 -18.59
N HIS A 94 -15.86 26.26 -19.06
CA HIS A 94 -15.01 26.09 -20.23
C HIS A 94 -13.68 25.34 -19.95
N GLY A 95 -13.15 24.64 -20.97
CA GLY A 95 -11.82 24.03 -21.00
C GLY A 95 -10.61 24.98 -21.01
N GLY A 96 -9.42 24.38 -21.01
CA GLY A 96 -8.13 25.03 -20.77
C GLY A 96 -7.80 26.06 -21.82
N GLY A 97 -7.96 27.33 -21.47
CA GLY A 97 -7.77 28.42 -22.40
C GLY A 97 -8.98 28.76 -23.26
N GLY A 98 -10.20 28.62 -22.76
CA GLY A 98 -11.33 29.31 -23.37
C GLY A 98 -11.94 30.37 -22.48
N THR A 99 -12.87 31.08 -23.09
CA THR A 99 -13.56 32.23 -22.52
C THR A 99 -15.04 31.89 -22.35
N ALA A 100 -15.80 32.78 -21.72
CA ALA A 100 -17.25 32.67 -21.66
C ALA A 100 -17.82 32.54 -23.09
N GLY A 101 -18.75 31.61 -23.28
CA GLY A 101 -19.32 31.27 -24.59
C GLY A 101 -20.76 31.74 -24.74
N ALA A 102 -20.98 32.84 -25.46
CA ALA A 102 -22.33 33.36 -25.71
C ALA A 102 -23.22 32.37 -26.47
N GLY A 103 -22.68 31.69 -27.49
CA GLY A 103 -23.43 30.68 -28.24
C GLY A 103 -23.83 29.47 -27.39
N TRP A 104 -23.04 29.12 -26.37
CA TRP A 104 -23.32 27.97 -25.51
C TRP A 104 -24.47 28.25 -24.54
N VAL A 105 -24.55 29.47 -23.98
CA VAL A 105 -25.72 29.87 -23.18
C VAL A 105 -26.97 30.04 -24.04
N GLU A 106 -26.82 30.47 -25.29
CA GLU A 106 -27.92 30.55 -26.25
C GLU A 106 -28.49 29.16 -26.58
N GLU A 107 -27.62 28.16 -26.75
CA GLU A 107 -28.02 26.78 -27.04
C GLU A 107 -28.87 26.19 -25.90
N TRP A 108 -28.46 26.37 -24.65
CA TRP A 108 -29.25 25.94 -23.48
C TRP A 108 -30.55 26.73 -23.32
N ALA A 109 -30.55 28.04 -23.61
CA ALA A 109 -31.75 28.85 -23.61
C ALA A 109 -32.80 28.36 -24.63
N LYS A 110 -32.36 27.94 -25.83
CA LYS A 110 -33.23 27.32 -26.84
C LYS A 110 -33.85 26.01 -26.35
N HIS A 111 -33.21 25.32 -25.41
CA HIS A 111 -33.72 24.10 -24.77
C HIS A 111 -34.49 24.38 -23.46
N GLY A 112 -34.78 25.64 -23.15
CA GLY A 112 -35.60 26.04 -22.00
C GLY A 112 -34.85 26.06 -20.67
N TYR A 113 -33.53 26.25 -20.70
CA TYR A 113 -32.70 26.45 -19.51
C TYR A 113 -32.13 27.87 -19.49
N ALA A 114 -32.16 28.53 -18.34
CA ALA A 114 -31.27 29.65 -18.15
C ALA A 114 -29.82 29.13 -18.04
N ALA A 115 -28.86 29.88 -18.56
CA ALA A 115 -27.48 29.43 -18.56
C ALA A 115 -26.52 30.57 -18.28
N ILE A 116 -25.48 30.27 -17.52
CA ILE A 116 -24.33 31.15 -17.32
C ILE A 116 -23.05 30.42 -17.74
N SER A 117 -22.25 31.05 -18.59
CA SER A 117 -20.89 30.59 -18.90
C SER A 117 -19.89 31.61 -18.36
N MET A 118 -18.70 31.15 -17.95
CA MET A 118 -17.65 32.04 -17.46
C MET A 118 -16.28 31.75 -18.04
N ASP A 119 -15.45 32.79 -18.06
CA ASP A 119 -14.00 32.69 -18.20
C ASP A 119 -13.37 32.41 -16.83
N LEU A 120 -12.65 31.29 -16.73
CA LEU A 120 -12.13 30.77 -15.45
C LEU A 120 -10.91 31.53 -14.91
N GLU A 121 -10.33 32.42 -15.71
CA GLU A 121 -9.28 33.36 -15.29
C GLU A 121 -9.88 34.76 -15.07
N GLY A 122 -11.17 34.94 -15.34
CA GLY A 122 -11.83 36.25 -15.33
C GLY A 122 -11.31 37.16 -16.43
N HIS A 123 -10.77 36.64 -17.53
CA HIS A 123 -10.32 37.48 -18.64
C HIS A 123 -11.48 37.91 -19.53
N LEU A 124 -11.32 39.05 -20.21
CA LEU A 124 -12.32 39.53 -21.16
C LEU A 124 -12.22 38.75 -22.48
N PRO A 125 -13.35 38.45 -23.13
CA PRO A 125 -13.35 37.78 -24.42
C PRO A 125 -12.68 38.69 -25.45
N LYS A 126 -11.78 38.14 -26.26
CA LYS A 126 -11.18 38.88 -27.39
C LYS A 126 -11.10 37.96 -28.61
N PRO A 127 -11.98 38.15 -29.61
CA PRO A 127 -11.95 37.35 -30.83
C PRO A 127 -10.57 37.35 -31.49
N GLY A 128 -10.13 36.19 -31.99
CA GLY A 128 -8.84 36.02 -32.66
C GLY A 128 -7.60 36.04 -31.77
N VAL A 129 -7.74 36.29 -30.46
CA VAL A 129 -6.61 36.30 -29.52
C VAL A 129 -6.53 34.98 -28.73
N PRO A 130 -5.38 34.28 -28.76
CA PRO A 130 -5.15 33.11 -27.93
C PRO A 130 -5.39 33.42 -26.45
N HIS A 131 -5.96 32.46 -25.72
CA HIS A 131 -6.35 32.65 -24.32
C HIS A 131 -5.26 33.19 -23.41
N ASN A 132 -4.03 32.69 -23.58
CA ASN A 132 -2.87 33.12 -22.80
C ASN A 132 -2.38 34.54 -23.15
N LYS A 133 -3.05 35.24 -24.07
CA LYS A 133 -2.78 36.61 -24.50
C LYS A 133 -4.01 37.52 -24.39
N ARG A 134 -5.13 37.04 -23.82
CA ARG A 134 -6.33 37.87 -23.65
C ARG A 134 -6.07 38.93 -22.58
N PRO A 135 -6.64 40.14 -22.74
CA PRO A 135 -6.47 41.20 -21.75
C PRO A 135 -7.22 40.84 -20.46
N GLY A 136 -6.49 40.89 -19.35
CA GLY A 136 -7.13 40.94 -18.04
C GLY A 136 -7.68 42.33 -17.73
N HIS A 137 -8.55 42.40 -16.73
CA HIS A 137 -9.03 43.62 -16.10
C HIS A 137 -8.48 43.69 -14.66
N PRO A 138 -8.64 44.81 -13.93
CA PRO A 138 -8.05 44.99 -12.59
C PRO A 138 -8.42 43.95 -11.51
N TRP A 139 -9.38 43.07 -11.81
CA TRP A 139 -9.92 42.04 -10.91
C TRP A 139 -9.79 40.62 -11.49
N SER A 140 -9.14 40.45 -12.65
CA SER A 140 -8.94 39.13 -13.24
C SER A 140 -7.91 38.34 -12.44
N GLY A 141 -7.99 37.01 -12.57
CA GLY A 141 -6.95 36.10 -12.16
C GLY A 141 -5.70 36.14 -13.03
N PRO A 142 -4.68 35.34 -12.68
CA PRO A 142 -3.54 35.09 -13.54
C PRO A 142 -3.97 34.25 -14.75
N ALA A 143 -3.29 34.48 -15.88
CA ALA A 143 -3.34 33.53 -16.98
C ALA A 143 -2.77 32.17 -16.57
N ARG A 144 -3.42 31.10 -17.01
CA ARG A 144 -3.01 29.73 -16.72
C ARG A 144 -1.57 29.47 -17.15
N ALA A 145 -0.79 28.89 -16.24
CA ALA A 145 0.64 28.65 -16.42
C ALA A 145 1.05 27.18 -16.17
N GLY A 146 0.15 26.22 -16.45
CA GLY A 146 0.43 24.79 -16.31
C GLY A 146 -0.83 23.96 -16.15
N ASN A 147 -0.70 22.79 -15.51
CA ASN A 147 -1.84 21.90 -15.27
C ASN A 147 -2.55 22.22 -13.95
N PHE A 148 -2.06 21.68 -12.82
CA PHE A 148 -2.74 21.73 -11.51
C PHE A 148 -2.04 22.66 -10.50
N GLU A 149 -0.75 22.42 -10.25
CA GLU A 149 0.04 23.22 -9.29
C GLU A 149 0.50 24.57 -9.85
N GLU A 150 0.39 24.74 -11.17
CA GLU A 150 0.73 25.90 -11.99
C GLU A 150 2.02 26.68 -11.60
N GLY A 151 3.05 25.94 -11.15
CA GLY A 151 4.47 26.31 -11.24
C GLY A 151 4.81 27.67 -10.63
N LYS A 152 5.03 28.69 -11.48
CA LYS A 152 5.45 30.04 -11.06
C LYS A 152 4.34 30.84 -10.36
N ILE A 153 3.07 30.66 -10.73
CA ILE A 153 1.98 31.51 -10.21
C ILE A 153 1.61 31.19 -8.75
N ASN A 154 1.86 29.94 -8.33
CA ASN A 154 1.57 29.43 -7.00
C ASN A 154 2.84 29.28 -6.12
N LYS A 155 4.03 29.56 -6.65
CA LYS A 155 5.30 29.30 -5.95
C LYS A 155 5.39 30.12 -4.66
N GLY A 156 5.50 29.42 -3.53
CA GLY A 156 5.64 30.02 -2.20
C GLY A 156 4.33 30.55 -1.61
N LEU A 157 3.18 30.27 -2.22
CA LEU A 157 1.88 30.67 -1.72
C LEU A 157 1.20 29.56 -0.90
N PRO A 158 0.41 29.92 0.12
CA PRO A 158 -0.45 28.97 0.82
C PRO A 158 -1.47 28.35 -0.16
N VAL A 159 -1.96 27.17 0.18
CA VAL A 159 -2.85 26.37 -0.68
C VAL A 159 -4.06 27.19 -1.08
N GLU A 160 -4.70 27.89 -0.14
CA GLU A 160 -5.89 28.71 -0.33
C GLU A 160 -5.71 29.82 -1.39
N GLU A 161 -4.46 30.15 -1.73
CA GLU A 161 -4.06 31.15 -2.72
C GLU A 161 -3.59 30.52 -4.03
N HIS A 162 -3.88 29.24 -4.28
CA HIS A 162 -3.61 28.61 -5.57
C HIS A 162 -4.77 28.85 -6.52
N TRP A 163 -4.46 29.30 -7.73
CA TRP A 163 -5.50 29.74 -8.67
C TRP A 163 -6.57 28.67 -8.98
N PHE A 164 -6.18 27.40 -8.99
CA PHE A 164 -7.11 26.28 -9.17
C PHE A 164 -8.33 26.37 -8.23
N TYR A 165 -8.12 26.80 -6.97
CA TYR A 165 -9.21 26.90 -6.02
C TYR A 165 -10.11 28.10 -6.20
N HIS A 166 -9.55 29.22 -6.67
CA HIS A 166 -10.35 30.38 -7.04
C HIS A 166 -11.15 30.14 -8.30
N ALA A 167 -10.64 29.33 -9.25
CA ALA A 167 -11.39 28.91 -10.43
C ALA A 167 -12.61 28.04 -10.05
N ILE A 168 -12.43 27.03 -9.17
CA ILE A 168 -13.56 26.26 -8.61
C ILE A 168 -14.50 27.17 -7.81
N GLY A 169 -13.94 28.10 -7.03
CA GLY A 169 -14.69 29.14 -6.34
C GLY A 169 -15.58 29.92 -7.31
N GLY A 170 -15.04 30.40 -8.43
CA GLY A 170 -15.79 31.10 -9.47
C GLY A 170 -16.95 30.28 -10.04
N VAL A 171 -16.79 28.97 -10.21
CA VAL A 171 -17.86 28.05 -10.66
C VAL A 171 -18.97 27.94 -9.60
N VAL A 172 -18.60 27.70 -8.34
CA VAL A 172 -19.57 27.59 -7.23
C VAL A 172 -20.28 28.91 -6.95
N ARG A 173 -19.57 30.04 -7.11
CA ARG A 173 -20.14 31.39 -7.00
C ARG A 173 -21.11 31.69 -8.14
N ALA A 174 -20.85 31.21 -9.37
CA ALA A 174 -21.81 31.31 -10.48
C ALA A 174 -23.11 30.55 -10.18
N HIS A 175 -23.01 29.39 -9.54
CA HIS A 175 -24.18 28.67 -9.07
C HIS A 175 -24.96 29.50 -8.03
N SER A 176 -24.28 30.03 -7.01
CA SER A 176 -24.91 30.93 -6.04
C SER A 176 -25.55 32.17 -6.68
N LEU A 177 -24.95 32.71 -7.74
CA LEU A 177 -25.50 33.83 -8.51
C LEU A 177 -26.81 33.44 -9.21
N LEU A 178 -26.83 32.33 -9.95
CA LEU A 178 -28.06 31.85 -10.61
C LEU A 178 -29.18 31.62 -9.59
N ARG A 179 -28.87 31.02 -8.42
CA ARG A 179 -29.85 30.81 -7.34
C ARG A 179 -30.45 32.11 -6.79
N SER A 180 -29.81 33.25 -7.01
CA SER A 180 -30.25 34.55 -6.51
C SER A 180 -31.18 35.29 -7.46
N PHE A 181 -31.23 34.89 -8.74
CA PHE A 181 -32.08 35.52 -9.73
C PHE A 181 -33.54 35.06 -9.57
N PRO A 182 -34.51 35.98 -9.49
CA PRO A 182 -35.91 35.65 -9.20
C PRO A 182 -36.56 34.79 -10.29
N GLU A 183 -36.07 34.86 -11.53
CA GLU A 183 -36.57 34.06 -12.64
C GLU A 183 -36.04 32.61 -12.66
N ILE A 184 -35.15 32.23 -11.74
CA ILE A 184 -34.48 30.93 -11.70
C ILE A 184 -35.06 30.04 -10.61
N ASP A 185 -35.33 28.78 -10.97
CA ASP A 185 -35.61 27.75 -9.98
C ASP A 185 -34.29 27.30 -9.34
N LYS A 186 -34.04 27.79 -8.12
CA LYS A 186 -32.84 27.48 -7.36
C LYS A 186 -32.66 25.98 -7.13
N ASP A 187 -33.70 25.17 -7.15
CA ASP A 187 -33.62 23.73 -6.86
C ASP A 187 -33.57 22.87 -8.13
N ARG A 188 -33.39 23.49 -9.30
CA ARG A 188 -33.23 22.83 -10.61
C ARG A 188 -32.04 23.38 -11.41
N ILE A 189 -30.87 23.41 -10.76
CA ILE A 189 -29.62 23.89 -11.37
C ILE A 189 -28.61 22.76 -11.55
N GLY A 190 -28.11 22.57 -12.77
CA GLY A 190 -27.03 21.64 -13.09
C GLY A 190 -25.73 22.33 -13.50
N ILE A 191 -24.76 21.52 -13.90
CA ILE A 191 -23.45 21.98 -14.37
C ILE A 191 -22.98 21.16 -15.57
N GLU A 192 -22.35 21.81 -16.55
CA GLU A 192 -21.77 21.17 -17.73
C GLU A 192 -20.37 21.74 -17.99
N GLY A 193 -19.39 20.87 -18.28
CA GLY A 193 -18.03 21.31 -18.58
C GLY A 193 -17.26 20.46 -19.59
N TYR A 194 -16.34 21.10 -20.32
CA TYR A 194 -15.51 20.46 -21.35
C TYR A 194 -14.04 20.39 -20.96
N SER A 195 -13.36 19.30 -21.29
CA SER A 195 -11.90 19.17 -21.16
C SER A 195 -11.43 19.58 -19.75
N TRP A 196 -10.54 20.58 -19.63
CA TRP A 196 -10.15 21.13 -18.32
C TRP A 196 -11.33 21.66 -17.49
N GLY A 197 -12.35 22.23 -18.13
CA GLY A 197 -13.60 22.65 -17.49
C GLY A 197 -14.40 21.45 -17.01
N GLY A 198 -14.27 20.29 -17.66
CA GLY A 198 -14.78 19.01 -17.16
C GLY A 198 -14.03 18.51 -15.91
N VAL A 199 -12.72 18.76 -15.80
CA VAL A 199 -11.95 18.51 -14.56
C VAL A 199 -12.43 19.42 -13.43
N LEU A 200 -12.59 20.72 -13.70
CA LEU A 200 -13.11 21.67 -12.74
C LEU A 200 -14.55 21.33 -12.34
N THR A 201 -15.38 20.92 -13.31
CA THR A 201 -16.74 20.43 -13.07
C THR A 201 -16.70 19.22 -12.14
N SER A 202 -15.83 18.23 -12.40
CA SER A 202 -15.68 17.02 -11.59
C SER A 202 -15.27 17.30 -10.14
N VAL A 203 -14.54 18.39 -9.89
CA VAL A 203 -14.23 18.85 -8.53
C VAL A 203 -15.42 19.65 -7.96
N ALA A 204 -15.96 20.60 -8.70
CA ALA A 204 -17.04 21.49 -8.25
C ALA A 204 -18.29 20.71 -7.82
N VAL A 205 -18.67 19.64 -8.52
CA VAL A 205 -19.80 18.78 -8.14
C VAL A 205 -19.60 18.08 -6.79
N GLY A 206 -18.34 17.76 -6.43
CA GLY A 206 -18.01 17.14 -5.15
C GLY A 206 -17.82 18.14 -4.01
N VAL A 207 -17.81 19.44 -4.33
CA VAL A 207 -17.66 20.54 -3.36
C VAL A 207 -18.99 21.25 -3.12
N ASP A 208 -19.87 21.33 -4.12
CA ASP A 208 -21.20 21.95 -4.02
C ASP A 208 -22.32 20.94 -4.27
N SER A 209 -22.85 20.39 -3.18
CA SER A 209 -23.96 19.43 -3.22
C SER A 209 -25.32 20.03 -3.63
N ARG A 210 -25.40 21.35 -3.86
CA ARG A 210 -26.65 22.00 -4.26
C ARG A 210 -26.99 21.73 -5.74
N PHE A 211 -26.01 21.35 -6.56
CA PHE A 211 -26.25 20.97 -7.96
C PHE A 211 -27.17 19.74 -8.03
N LYS A 212 -27.92 19.64 -9.13
CA LYS A 212 -28.90 18.56 -9.35
C LYS A 212 -28.46 17.54 -10.38
N PHE A 213 -27.59 17.92 -11.29
CA PHE A 213 -26.95 17.02 -12.23
C PHE A 213 -25.61 17.60 -12.66
N GLY A 214 -24.71 16.75 -13.14
CA GLY A 214 -23.46 17.18 -13.76
C GLY A 214 -23.20 16.48 -15.09
N ILE A 215 -22.61 17.20 -16.04
CA ILE A 215 -22.28 16.70 -17.37
C ILE A 215 -20.81 17.01 -17.65
N THR A 216 -20.04 16.00 -18.07
CA THR A 216 -18.65 16.17 -18.47
C THR A 216 -18.44 15.74 -19.92
N HIS A 217 -17.77 16.60 -20.68
CA HIS A 217 -17.36 16.36 -22.05
C HIS A 217 -15.86 16.26 -22.13
N THR A 218 -15.39 15.06 -21.78
CA THR A 218 -14.01 14.80 -21.37
C THR A 218 -13.61 15.66 -20.16
N GLY A 219 -12.70 15.17 -19.32
CA GLY A 219 -12.44 15.76 -18.00
C GLY A 219 -13.03 14.90 -16.88
N CYS A 220 -12.13 14.19 -16.20
CA CYS A 220 -12.45 13.16 -15.22
C CYS A 220 -11.41 13.18 -14.08
N GLY A 221 -11.66 12.41 -13.03
CA GLY A 221 -10.67 12.09 -11.99
C GLY A 221 -9.84 10.85 -12.33
N PHE A 222 -9.09 10.36 -11.36
CA PHE A 222 -8.12 9.26 -11.49
C PHE A 222 -7.04 9.52 -12.55
N LEU A 223 -6.73 10.78 -12.85
CA LEU A 223 -5.78 11.14 -13.90
C LEU A 223 -4.36 10.64 -13.59
N HIS A 224 -4.02 10.53 -12.31
CA HIS A 224 -2.74 9.99 -11.84
C HIS A 224 -2.52 8.51 -12.21
N GLU A 225 -3.60 7.75 -12.42
CA GLU A 225 -3.54 6.37 -12.91
C GLU A 225 -3.53 6.27 -14.45
N GLY A 226 -3.87 7.36 -15.15
CA GLY A 226 -4.03 7.39 -16.60
C GLY A 226 -2.70 7.37 -17.36
N ASP A 227 -2.74 6.86 -18.59
CA ASP A 227 -1.60 6.79 -19.50
C ASP A 227 -1.45 8.01 -20.43
N SER A 228 -2.02 9.15 -20.03
CA SER A 228 -1.93 10.44 -20.74
C SER A 228 -0.75 11.30 -20.27
N TYR A 229 -0.49 12.42 -20.94
CA TYR A 229 0.53 13.37 -20.46
C TYR A 229 0.14 14.01 -19.12
N LEU A 230 -1.17 14.17 -18.85
CA LEU A 230 -1.68 14.61 -17.56
C LEU A 230 -1.32 13.57 -16.49
N GLY A 231 -1.55 12.29 -16.74
CA GLY A 231 -1.13 11.22 -15.82
C GLY A 231 0.38 11.16 -15.61
N LYS A 232 1.17 11.29 -16.68
CA LYS A 232 2.64 11.41 -16.57
C LYS A 232 3.07 12.61 -15.72
N SER A 233 2.31 13.70 -15.73
CA SER A 233 2.60 14.86 -14.89
C SER A 233 2.42 14.56 -13.39
N PHE A 234 1.47 13.68 -13.03
CA PHE A 234 1.36 13.14 -11.65
C PHE A 234 2.47 12.16 -11.32
N GLN A 235 2.79 11.24 -12.24
CA GLN A 235 3.77 10.16 -12.01
C GLN A 235 5.20 10.66 -11.84
N ARG A 236 5.52 11.87 -12.33
CA ARG A 236 6.84 12.52 -12.16
C ARG A 236 7.03 13.19 -10.80
N ARG A 237 5.99 13.29 -9.97
CA ARG A 237 6.04 13.97 -8.67
C ARG A 237 6.73 13.08 -7.64
N SER A 238 7.39 13.70 -6.65
CA SER A 238 7.81 12.95 -5.46
C SER A 238 6.58 12.35 -4.75
N PRO A 239 6.72 11.25 -3.99
CA PRO A 239 5.58 10.64 -3.29
C PRO A 239 4.83 11.62 -2.37
N GLU A 240 5.55 12.50 -1.69
CA GLU A 240 4.98 13.53 -0.82
C GLU A 240 4.17 14.52 -1.65
N LYS A 241 4.72 14.98 -2.78
CA LYS A 241 4.05 15.94 -3.66
C LYS A 241 2.87 15.32 -4.41
N LEU A 242 2.96 14.03 -4.74
CA LEU A 242 1.86 13.27 -5.32
C LEU A 242 0.71 13.17 -4.30
N LYS A 243 0.99 12.77 -3.06
CA LYS A 243 -0.04 12.70 -2.00
C LYS A 243 -0.73 14.05 -1.79
N GLU A 244 0.06 15.12 -1.69
CA GLU A 244 -0.46 16.49 -1.61
C GLU A 244 -1.35 16.80 -2.83
N SER A 245 -0.86 16.54 -4.04
CA SER A 245 -1.60 16.82 -5.27
C SER A 245 -2.91 16.04 -5.40
N LEU A 246 -2.94 14.79 -4.92
CA LEU A 246 -4.14 13.96 -4.90
C LEU A 246 -5.17 14.53 -3.92
N ALA A 247 -4.74 14.88 -2.70
CA ALA A 247 -5.62 15.47 -1.70
C ALA A 247 -6.21 16.83 -2.11
N LEU A 248 -5.49 17.55 -2.97
CA LEU A 248 -5.77 18.94 -3.29
C LEU A 248 -6.47 19.16 -4.63
N TYR A 249 -5.91 18.64 -5.72
CA TYR A 249 -6.31 19.02 -7.08
C TYR A 249 -7.01 17.93 -7.88
N GLU A 250 -6.99 16.69 -7.39
CA GLU A 250 -7.44 15.54 -8.17
C GLU A 250 -8.93 15.25 -7.90
N ALA A 251 -9.73 15.16 -8.98
CA ALA A 251 -11.18 15.04 -8.86
C ALA A 251 -11.65 13.76 -8.15
N SER A 252 -10.89 12.66 -8.19
CA SER A 252 -11.21 11.41 -7.48
C SER A 252 -11.33 11.59 -5.97
N THR A 253 -10.72 12.64 -5.40
CA THR A 253 -10.87 12.99 -3.98
C THR A 253 -12.27 13.55 -3.68
N TYR A 254 -12.90 14.21 -4.64
CA TYR A 254 -14.17 14.93 -4.46
C TYR A 254 -15.38 14.16 -5.01
N LEU A 255 -15.19 13.34 -6.05
CA LEU A 255 -16.26 12.57 -6.69
C LEU A 255 -17.07 11.65 -5.74
N PRO A 256 -16.50 11.06 -4.66
CA PRO A 256 -17.27 10.30 -3.69
C PRO A 256 -18.35 11.10 -2.94
N ASN A 257 -18.31 12.43 -2.99
CA ASN A 257 -19.33 13.30 -2.39
C ASN A 257 -20.53 13.56 -3.33
N VAL A 258 -20.49 13.07 -4.57
CA VAL A 258 -21.52 13.34 -5.59
C VAL A 258 -22.64 12.32 -5.47
N GLU A 259 -23.81 12.76 -5.02
CA GLU A 259 -24.99 11.92 -4.79
C GLU A 259 -26.08 12.07 -5.87
N PHE A 260 -25.91 13.02 -6.78
CA PHE A 260 -26.84 13.29 -7.87
C PHE A 260 -26.38 12.69 -9.21
N PRO A 261 -27.28 12.57 -10.21
CA PRO A 261 -26.94 11.94 -11.48
C PRO A 261 -25.83 12.66 -12.25
N MET A 262 -24.97 11.89 -12.91
CA MET A 262 -23.90 12.38 -13.79
C MET A 262 -24.00 11.78 -15.20
N LEU A 263 -23.68 12.59 -16.21
CA LEU A 263 -23.45 12.15 -17.59
C LEU A 263 -21.98 12.34 -17.96
N TRP A 264 -21.32 11.25 -18.32
CA TRP A 264 -19.91 11.23 -18.71
C TRP A 264 -19.82 10.94 -20.20
N THR A 265 -19.28 11.88 -20.95
CA THR A 265 -19.09 11.71 -22.38
C THR A 265 -17.60 11.71 -22.71
N CYS A 266 -17.14 10.71 -23.45
CA CYS A 266 -15.74 10.61 -23.84
C CYS A 266 -15.50 9.84 -25.14
N SER A 267 -14.25 9.85 -25.55
CA SER A 267 -13.73 9.04 -26.65
C SER A 267 -12.73 8.04 -26.08
N PRO A 268 -12.73 6.78 -26.55
CA PRO A 268 -11.71 5.82 -26.13
C PRO A 268 -10.31 6.17 -26.63
N THR A 269 -10.19 7.11 -27.58
CA THR A 269 -8.92 7.60 -28.13
C THR A 269 -8.58 9.02 -27.65
N ASP A 270 -9.19 9.51 -26.57
CA ASP A 270 -8.87 10.84 -26.06
C ASP A 270 -7.42 10.92 -25.54
N LEU A 271 -6.66 11.90 -26.05
CA LEU A 271 -5.25 12.10 -25.70
C LEU A 271 -5.02 12.57 -24.26
N HIS A 272 -6.02 13.22 -23.66
CA HIS A 272 -5.92 13.90 -22.37
C HIS A 272 -6.56 13.07 -21.26
N PHE A 273 -7.73 12.50 -21.55
CA PHE A 273 -8.64 11.88 -20.59
C PHE A 273 -8.97 10.43 -20.99
N PRO A 274 -8.12 9.46 -20.61
CA PRO A 274 -8.33 8.05 -20.94
C PRO A 274 -9.72 7.53 -20.54
N LEU A 275 -10.23 6.55 -21.31
CA LEU A 275 -11.53 5.92 -21.04
C LEU A 275 -11.59 5.29 -19.65
N ASP A 276 -10.51 4.66 -19.19
CA ASP A 276 -10.47 4.02 -17.87
C ASP A 276 -10.60 5.05 -16.74
N CYS A 277 -9.95 6.22 -16.84
CA CYS A 277 -10.11 7.33 -15.90
C CYS A 277 -11.57 7.84 -15.88
N THR A 278 -12.19 7.99 -17.05
CA THR A 278 -13.59 8.42 -17.16
C THR A 278 -14.54 7.40 -16.52
N GLN A 279 -14.35 6.12 -16.80
CA GLN A 279 -15.13 5.05 -16.20
C GLN A 279 -14.94 4.96 -14.68
N LYS A 280 -13.71 5.06 -14.18
CA LYS A 280 -13.44 5.08 -12.73
C LYS A 280 -14.12 6.27 -12.05
N SER A 281 -14.12 7.41 -12.71
CA SER A 281 -14.82 8.62 -12.22
C SER A 281 -16.32 8.39 -12.13
N ALA A 282 -16.92 7.79 -13.16
CA ALA A 282 -18.33 7.42 -13.17
C ALA A 282 -18.70 6.39 -12.09
N LEU A 283 -17.77 5.51 -11.71
CA LEU A 283 -17.97 4.53 -10.64
C LEU A 283 -17.72 5.10 -9.24
N ALA A 284 -16.93 6.18 -9.12
CA ALA A 284 -16.63 6.81 -7.84
C ALA A 284 -17.76 7.72 -7.33
N THR A 285 -18.65 8.18 -8.20
CA THR A 285 -19.85 8.93 -7.81
C THR A 285 -20.88 8.01 -7.17
N LYS A 286 -21.53 8.45 -6.09
CA LYS A 286 -22.64 7.71 -5.45
C LYS A 286 -23.94 7.79 -6.23
N GLY A 287 -24.17 8.92 -6.93
CA GLY A 287 -25.34 9.13 -7.77
C GLY A 287 -25.32 8.30 -9.07
N PRO A 288 -26.47 8.15 -9.77
CA PRO A 288 -26.55 7.42 -11.03
C PRO A 288 -25.62 8.00 -12.10
N SER A 289 -24.76 7.16 -12.68
CA SER A 289 -23.79 7.59 -13.70
C SER A 289 -24.07 6.99 -15.08
N HIS A 290 -24.27 7.85 -16.07
CA HIS A 290 -24.50 7.51 -17.47
C HIS A 290 -23.21 7.66 -18.26
N LEU A 291 -22.90 6.67 -19.10
CA LEU A 291 -21.73 6.70 -19.97
C LEU A 291 -22.17 6.88 -21.42
N TRP A 292 -21.49 7.78 -22.12
CA TRP A 292 -21.58 7.97 -23.54
C TRP A 292 -20.17 7.92 -24.12
N VAL A 293 -19.81 6.80 -24.75
CA VAL A 293 -18.46 6.54 -25.27
C VAL A 293 -18.55 6.28 -26.76
N LYS A 294 -18.02 7.19 -27.57
CA LYS A 294 -18.10 7.09 -29.04
C LYS A 294 -16.73 6.90 -29.66
N VAL A 295 -16.54 5.78 -30.36
CA VAL A 295 -15.33 5.50 -31.15
C VAL A 295 -15.17 6.56 -32.25
N GLY A 296 -13.96 7.10 -32.41
CA GLY A 296 -13.68 8.17 -33.38
C GLY A 296 -14.20 9.54 -32.97
N TRP A 297 -14.73 9.69 -31.75
CA TRP A 297 -15.14 10.99 -31.23
C TRP A 297 -13.92 11.84 -30.88
N GLY A 298 -13.94 13.11 -31.29
CA GLY A 298 -12.84 14.04 -31.04
C GLY A 298 -12.80 14.50 -29.58
N HIS A 299 -11.63 14.97 -29.14
CA HIS A 299 -11.45 15.58 -27.82
C HIS A 299 -12.45 16.71 -27.58
N ALA A 300 -13.08 16.70 -26.40
CA ALA A 300 -13.98 17.76 -25.90
C ALA A 300 -15.19 18.07 -26.80
N ARG A 301 -15.62 17.12 -27.64
CA ARG A 301 -16.83 17.27 -28.46
C ARG A 301 -18.09 16.94 -27.67
N ARG A 302 -19.15 17.73 -27.89
CA ARG A 302 -20.46 17.59 -27.26
C ARG A 302 -21.43 16.74 -28.09
N PRO A 303 -22.10 15.73 -27.53
CA PRO A 303 -23.25 15.10 -28.18
C PRO A 303 -24.39 16.10 -28.34
N GLU A 304 -25.09 16.05 -29.46
CA GLU A 304 -26.12 17.06 -29.81
C GLU A 304 -27.38 16.95 -28.96
N LYS A 305 -27.75 15.75 -28.47
CA LYS A 305 -29.05 15.49 -27.84
C LYS A 305 -28.96 15.08 -26.38
N GLU A 306 -28.00 14.22 -26.06
CA GLU A 306 -27.91 13.53 -24.77
C GLU A 306 -27.80 14.47 -23.57
N PRO A 307 -27.04 15.59 -23.61
CA PRO A 307 -26.98 16.52 -22.49
C PRO A 307 -28.35 17.09 -22.09
N TYR A 308 -29.19 17.42 -23.07
CA TYR A 308 -30.51 18.00 -22.84
C TYR A 308 -31.49 16.96 -22.32
N VAL A 309 -31.51 15.77 -22.92
CA VAL A 309 -32.39 14.66 -22.48
C VAL A 309 -32.02 14.23 -21.06
N PHE A 310 -30.71 14.14 -20.77
CA PHE A 310 -30.22 13.84 -19.44
C PHE A 310 -30.65 14.90 -18.42
N ALA A 311 -30.41 16.19 -18.71
CA ALA A 311 -30.83 17.27 -17.82
C ALA A 311 -32.34 17.24 -17.55
N ASP A 312 -33.15 17.10 -18.60
CA ASP A 312 -34.61 17.05 -18.49
C ASP A 312 -35.08 15.86 -17.65
N SER A 313 -34.42 14.70 -17.75
CA SER A 313 -34.78 13.53 -16.96
C SER A 313 -34.60 13.76 -15.46
N VAL A 314 -33.67 14.64 -15.09
CA VAL A 314 -33.38 14.96 -13.69
C VAL A 314 -34.27 16.08 -13.16
N VAL A 315 -34.32 17.21 -13.87
CA VAL A 315 -34.98 18.42 -13.33
C VAL A 315 -36.40 18.64 -13.85
N ARG A 316 -36.79 18.00 -14.96
CA ARG A 316 -38.18 18.00 -15.47
C ARG A 316 -38.87 16.65 -15.27
N ARG A 317 -38.16 15.65 -14.73
CA ARG A 317 -38.65 14.27 -14.53
C ARG A 317 -39.16 13.65 -15.84
N SER A 318 -38.54 14.00 -16.96
CA SER A 318 -38.80 13.34 -18.24
C SER A 318 -38.17 11.95 -18.28
N GLN A 319 -38.38 11.24 -19.38
CA GLN A 319 -37.83 9.90 -19.58
C GLN A 319 -36.28 9.91 -19.59
N PRO A 320 -35.60 9.07 -18.79
CA PRO A 320 -34.15 9.05 -18.72
C PRO A 320 -33.48 8.43 -19.96
N LEU A 321 -32.22 8.79 -20.19
CA LEU A 321 -31.35 8.07 -21.13
C LEU A 321 -31.28 6.58 -20.76
N PRO A 322 -30.96 5.70 -21.73
CA PRO A 322 -30.79 4.27 -21.43
C PRO A 322 -29.82 4.04 -20.28
N GLN A 323 -30.27 3.33 -19.25
CA GLN A 323 -29.49 2.99 -18.08
C GLN A 323 -28.76 1.66 -18.32
N ARG A 324 -27.43 1.69 -18.25
CA ARG A 324 -26.62 0.48 -18.37
C ARG A 324 -26.81 -0.43 -17.15
N GLY A 325 -26.87 -1.73 -17.39
CA GLY A 325 -26.69 -2.78 -16.38
C GLY A 325 -25.24 -3.27 -16.32
N GLU A 326 -25.06 -4.48 -15.82
CA GLU A 326 -23.74 -5.11 -15.71
C GLU A 326 -23.30 -5.78 -17.01
N LEU A 327 -21.97 -5.87 -17.19
CA LEU A 327 -21.37 -6.72 -18.20
C LEU A 327 -21.31 -8.16 -17.68
N VAL A 328 -21.93 -9.08 -18.39
CA VAL A 328 -21.99 -10.51 -18.04
C VAL A 328 -21.37 -11.33 -19.16
N GLN A 329 -20.60 -12.34 -18.77
CA GLN A 329 -20.04 -13.35 -19.67
C GLN A 329 -20.80 -14.67 -19.52
N ASP A 330 -21.22 -15.25 -20.65
CA ASP A 330 -21.78 -16.60 -20.73
C ASP A 330 -21.10 -17.36 -21.87
N GLY A 331 -20.28 -18.35 -21.51
CA GLY A 331 -19.37 -19.02 -22.45
C GLY A 331 -18.46 -18.03 -23.19
N LYS A 332 -18.58 -17.99 -24.52
CA LYS A 332 -17.85 -17.06 -25.40
C LYS A 332 -18.57 -15.74 -25.66
N THR A 333 -19.85 -15.65 -25.28
CA THR A 333 -20.67 -14.47 -25.53
C THR A 333 -20.58 -13.51 -24.36
N TRP A 334 -20.34 -12.25 -24.66
CA TRP A 334 -20.45 -11.15 -23.71
C TRP A 334 -21.74 -10.39 -23.95
N SER A 335 -22.31 -9.87 -22.87
CA SER A 335 -23.54 -9.08 -22.97
C SER A 335 -23.61 -7.98 -21.92
N ALA A 336 -24.33 -6.90 -22.26
CA ALA A 336 -24.71 -5.83 -21.35
C ALA A 336 -26.22 -5.59 -21.47
N THR A 337 -26.91 -5.46 -20.35
CA THR A 337 -28.31 -5.05 -20.33
C THR A 337 -28.43 -3.53 -20.32
N PHE A 338 -29.49 -3.02 -20.92
CA PHE A 338 -29.84 -1.61 -20.93
C PHE A 338 -31.33 -1.48 -20.67
N THR A 339 -31.67 -0.82 -19.57
CA THR A 339 -33.05 -0.43 -19.26
C THR A 339 -33.30 0.92 -19.90
N SER A 340 -34.20 0.99 -20.87
CA SER A 340 -34.53 2.23 -21.55
C SER A 340 -36.03 2.42 -21.66
N PRO A 341 -36.55 3.65 -21.43
CA PRO A 341 -37.91 4.00 -21.80
C PRO A 341 -38.07 4.20 -23.32
N PHE A 342 -36.97 4.30 -24.06
CA PHE A 342 -36.96 4.45 -25.51
C PHE A 342 -36.70 3.09 -26.19
N ALA A 343 -37.35 2.86 -27.33
CA ALA A 343 -37.11 1.65 -28.11
C ALA A 343 -35.69 1.66 -28.68
N LEU A 344 -34.86 0.71 -28.21
CA LEU A 344 -33.49 0.52 -28.70
C LEU A 344 -33.51 -0.15 -30.08
N GLN A 345 -32.85 0.46 -31.06
CA GLN A 345 -32.86 0.03 -32.47
C GLN A 345 -31.56 -0.67 -32.87
N LYS A 346 -30.43 -0.25 -32.27
CA LYS A 346 -29.10 -0.71 -32.66
C LYS A 346 -28.26 -1.03 -31.43
N ALA A 347 -27.47 -2.10 -31.53
CA ALA A 347 -26.37 -2.37 -30.60
C ALA A 347 -25.06 -2.56 -31.37
N GLU A 348 -23.95 -2.11 -30.78
CA GLU A 348 -22.61 -2.27 -31.33
C GLU A 348 -21.66 -2.81 -30.26
N LEU A 349 -20.79 -3.74 -30.65
CA LEU A 349 -19.60 -4.10 -29.90
C LEU A 349 -18.47 -3.16 -30.35
N CYS A 350 -18.03 -2.30 -29.44
CA CYS A 350 -16.85 -1.46 -29.63
C CYS A 350 -15.65 -2.16 -29.00
N TYR A 351 -14.60 -2.42 -29.77
CA TYR A 351 -13.44 -3.15 -29.30
C TYR A 351 -12.14 -2.68 -29.94
N THR A 352 -11.02 -3.03 -29.30
CA THR A 352 -9.67 -2.89 -29.84
C THR A 352 -8.92 -4.19 -29.62
N THR A 353 -8.04 -4.54 -30.55
CA THR A 353 -7.02 -5.59 -30.39
C THR A 353 -5.65 -5.01 -30.08
N ASP A 354 -5.50 -3.69 -30.24
CA ASP A 354 -4.24 -3.00 -29.98
C ASP A 354 -3.90 -2.99 -28.49
N THR A 355 -2.61 -2.99 -28.21
CA THR A 355 -2.02 -2.85 -26.88
C THR A 355 -1.24 -1.52 -26.79
N GLY A 356 -0.82 -1.13 -25.59
CA GLY A 356 -0.05 0.11 -25.39
C GLY A 356 -0.93 1.31 -25.04
N VAL A 357 -0.46 2.52 -25.36
CA VAL A 357 -1.07 3.78 -24.88
C VAL A 357 -2.47 3.98 -25.48
N SER A 358 -3.47 4.21 -24.61
CA SER A 358 -4.91 4.28 -24.91
C SER A 358 -5.25 5.10 -26.15
N HIS A 359 -4.79 6.35 -26.23
CA HIS A 359 -5.09 7.27 -27.33
C HIS A 359 -4.52 6.86 -28.71
N LYS A 360 -3.62 5.87 -28.76
CA LYS A 360 -3.04 5.35 -29.99
C LYS A 360 -3.69 4.06 -30.47
N ARG A 361 -4.54 3.45 -29.64
CA ARG A 361 -5.20 2.17 -29.99
C ARG A 361 -6.21 2.42 -31.10
N LYS A 362 -6.21 1.56 -32.11
CA LYS A 362 -7.22 1.53 -33.16
C LYS A 362 -8.45 0.80 -32.67
N TRP A 363 -9.57 1.52 -32.66
CA TRP A 363 -10.86 0.99 -32.24
C TRP A 363 -11.73 0.63 -33.43
N HIS A 364 -12.50 -0.43 -33.24
CA HIS A 364 -13.48 -0.95 -34.18
C HIS A 364 -14.85 -0.93 -33.52
N ALA A 365 -15.89 -0.64 -34.29
CA ALA A 365 -17.28 -0.79 -33.88
C ALA A 365 -17.97 -1.71 -34.89
N ILE A 366 -18.51 -2.82 -34.41
CA ILE A 366 -19.23 -3.80 -35.24
C ILE A 366 -20.63 -4.04 -34.68
N PRO A 367 -21.62 -4.42 -35.50
CA PRO A 367 -22.97 -4.74 -35.02
C PRO A 367 -22.95 -5.83 -33.94
N ALA A 368 -23.77 -5.66 -32.91
CA ALA A 368 -24.04 -6.64 -31.86
C ALA A 368 -25.53 -7.05 -31.88
N ARG A 369 -25.86 -8.24 -31.40
CA ARG A 369 -27.25 -8.67 -31.26
C ARG A 369 -27.92 -7.86 -30.15
N LEU A 370 -29.12 -7.35 -30.42
CA LEU A 370 -29.96 -6.65 -29.45
C LEU A 370 -31.25 -7.45 -29.23
N ASP A 371 -31.52 -7.85 -27.99
CA ASP A 371 -32.71 -8.63 -27.64
C ASP A 371 -33.27 -8.15 -26.29
N ALA A 372 -34.49 -7.63 -26.26
CA ALA A 372 -35.16 -7.10 -25.06
C ALA A 372 -34.26 -6.18 -24.20
N GLY A 373 -33.51 -5.28 -24.83
CA GLY A 373 -32.59 -4.36 -24.15
C GLY A 373 -31.21 -4.96 -23.79
N ARG A 374 -30.95 -6.22 -24.13
CA ARG A 374 -29.63 -6.87 -23.96
C ARG A 374 -28.83 -6.79 -25.26
N ALA A 375 -27.73 -6.04 -25.24
CA ALA A 375 -26.72 -6.08 -26.29
C ALA A 375 -25.79 -7.28 -26.03
N SER A 376 -25.48 -8.07 -27.06
CA SER A 376 -24.63 -9.26 -26.93
C SER A 376 -23.82 -9.54 -28.20
N ALA A 377 -22.59 -10.03 -28.03
CA ALA A 377 -21.72 -10.45 -29.11
C ALA A 377 -20.65 -11.40 -28.58
N GLU A 378 -20.16 -12.30 -29.44
CA GLU A 378 -18.86 -12.94 -29.23
C GLU A 378 -17.75 -11.91 -29.51
N LEU A 379 -16.66 -11.98 -28.73
CA LEU A 379 -15.55 -11.06 -28.92
C LEU A 379 -14.66 -11.52 -30.08
N PRO A 380 -14.29 -10.63 -31.01
CA PRO A 380 -13.28 -10.92 -32.02
C PRO A 380 -11.98 -11.41 -31.38
N GLU A 381 -11.30 -12.34 -32.05
CA GLU A 381 -10.04 -12.89 -31.55
C GLU A 381 -9.01 -11.78 -31.30
N GLY A 382 -8.30 -11.87 -30.19
CA GLY A 382 -7.28 -10.89 -29.81
C GLY A 382 -7.82 -9.59 -29.21
N THR A 383 -9.13 -9.48 -28.96
CA THR A 383 -9.72 -8.32 -28.27
C THR A 383 -9.03 -8.06 -26.92
N THR A 384 -8.49 -6.85 -26.75
CA THR A 384 -7.80 -6.38 -25.54
C THR A 384 -8.74 -5.58 -24.64
N VAL A 385 -9.56 -4.71 -25.22
CA VAL A 385 -10.58 -3.93 -24.50
C VAL A 385 -11.84 -3.87 -25.34
N PHE A 386 -13.00 -3.97 -24.69
CA PHE A 386 -14.28 -3.79 -25.36
C PHE A 386 -15.35 -3.15 -24.45
N PHE A 387 -16.42 -2.68 -25.06
CA PHE A 387 -17.68 -2.24 -24.43
C PHE A 387 -18.82 -2.34 -25.46
N PHE A 388 -20.07 -2.23 -25.00
CA PHE A 388 -21.25 -2.17 -25.88
C PHE A 388 -21.81 -0.75 -25.92
N ASN A 389 -22.24 -0.34 -27.11
CA ASN A 389 -23.10 0.82 -27.30
C ASN A 389 -24.50 0.36 -27.72
N VAL A 390 -25.53 1.07 -27.24
CA VAL A 390 -26.89 0.96 -27.77
C VAL A 390 -27.37 2.31 -28.26
N THR A 391 -28.21 2.32 -29.28
CA THR A 391 -28.79 3.54 -29.86
C THR A 391 -30.29 3.36 -30.04
N ASP A 392 -31.06 4.37 -29.63
CA ASP A 392 -32.52 4.41 -29.82
C ASP A 392 -32.91 4.92 -31.22
N ALA A 393 -34.22 4.94 -31.50
CA ALA A 393 -34.76 5.41 -32.78
C ALA A 393 -34.48 6.89 -33.10
N ASP A 394 -34.23 7.72 -32.09
CA ASP A 394 -33.91 9.13 -32.27
C ASP A 394 -32.39 9.37 -32.34
N GLY A 395 -31.58 8.31 -32.33
CA GLY A 395 -30.13 8.38 -32.41
C GLY A 395 -29.44 8.65 -31.07
N ARG A 396 -30.14 8.59 -29.93
CA ARG A 396 -29.53 8.77 -28.60
C ARG A 396 -28.77 7.52 -28.20
N MET A 397 -27.56 7.70 -27.68
CA MET A 397 -26.68 6.58 -27.36
C MET A 397 -26.44 6.42 -25.86
N ALA A 398 -26.20 5.18 -25.42
CA ALA A 398 -25.64 4.87 -24.11
C ALA A 398 -24.60 3.75 -24.24
N SER A 399 -23.64 3.74 -23.32
CA SER A 399 -22.53 2.78 -23.31
C SER A 399 -22.53 1.94 -22.04
N SER A 400 -22.15 0.67 -22.17
CA SER A 400 -21.78 -0.14 -21.01
C SER A 400 -20.47 0.35 -20.39
N LEU A 401 -20.11 -0.20 -19.23
CA LEU A 401 -18.72 -0.13 -18.80
C LEU A 401 -17.82 -0.82 -19.84
N SER A 402 -16.56 -0.41 -19.92
CA SER A 402 -15.54 -1.13 -20.66
C SER A 402 -14.90 -2.22 -19.81
N ARG A 403 -14.45 -3.27 -20.50
CA ARG A 403 -13.72 -4.40 -19.93
C ARG A 403 -12.43 -4.59 -20.69
N GLU A 404 -11.31 -4.44 -19.97
CA GLU A 404 -10.01 -4.89 -20.43
C GLU A 404 -9.88 -6.39 -20.15
N LEU A 405 -9.65 -7.17 -21.20
CA LEU A 405 -9.50 -8.62 -21.12
C LEU A 405 -8.06 -8.97 -20.76
N LYS A 406 -7.89 -9.81 -19.74
CA LYS A 406 -6.59 -10.34 -19.32
C LYS A 406 -5.95 -11.34 -20.32
N ASN A 407 -6.50 -11.50 -21.53
CA ASN A 407 -6.18 -12.59 -22.45
C ASN A 407 -5.46 -12.20 -23.76
N ALA A 408 -5.11 -10.93 -23.97
CA ALA A 408 -3.98 -10.69 -24.86
C ALA A 408 -2.74 -11.18 -24.12
N LYS A 409 -2.08 -12.22 -24.64
CA LYS A 409 -0.69 -12.52 -24.26
C LYS A 409 0.01 -11.17 -24.28
N PRO A 410 0.45 -10.64 -23.13
CA PRO A 410 1.27 -9.45 -23.19
C PRO A 410 2.44 -9.87 -24.08
N ALA A 411 2.79 -9.06 -25.10
CA ALA A 411 4.13 -9.15 -25.66
C ALA A 411 5.03 -9.25 -24.45
N LYS A 412 5.71 -10.41 -24.25
CA LYS A 412 6.35 -10.77 -22.97
C LYS A 412 6.91 -9.47 -22.40
N PRO A 413 6.30 -8.90 -21.34
CA PRO A 413 7.06 -7.96 -20.54
C PRO A 413 8.26 -8.82 -20.17
N LYS A 414 9.48 -8.34 -20.34
CA LYS A 414 10.62 -8.98 -19.65
C LYS A 414 10.09 -9.32 -18.26
N PRO A 415 10.05 -10.60 -17.85
CA PRO A 415 9.28 -11.02 -16.68
C PRO A 415 9.61 -10.05 -15.57
N ARG A 416 8.60 -9.29 -15.12
CA ARG A 416 8.84 -8.31 -14.08
C ARG A 416 9.28 -9.14 -12.88
N LYS A 417 10.54 -8.98 -12.50
CA LYS A 417 11.13 -9.73 -11.40
C LYS A 417 10.17 -9.62 -10.20
N PRO A 418 9.80 -10.73 -9.54
CA PRO A 418 8.87 -10.69 -8.43
C PRO A 418 9.47 -9.88 -7.30
N ASN A 419 8.65 -9.23 -6.48
CA ASN A 419 9.14 -8.78 -5.18
C ASN A 419 9.28 -9.99 -4.26
N VAL A 420 10.16 -9.90 -3.27
CA VAL A 420 10.33 -10.93 -2.25
C VAL A 420 10.23 -10.30 -0.88
N ILE A 421 9.38 -10.85 -0.02
CA ILE A 421 9.33 -10.51 1.40
C ILE A 421 9.60 -11.79 2.19
N VAL A 422 10.62 -11.77 3.04
CA VAL A 422 10.84 -12.80 4.06
C VAL A 422 10.47 -12.20 5.40
N ILE A 423 9.42 -12.73 6.02
CA ILE A 423 8.97 -12.43 7.37
C ILE A 423 9.54 -13.51 8.27
N MET A 424 10.49 -13.15 9.13
CA MET A 424 11.06 -14.06 10.11
C MET A 424 10.68 -13.62 11.52
N ALA A 425 9.91 -14.44 12.20
CA ALA A 425 9.62 -14.31 13.61
C ALA A 425 10.83 -14.70 14.49
N ASP A 426 10.74 -14.38 15.78
CA ASP A 426 11.77 -14.64 16.79
C ASP A 426 11.21 -15.56 17.88
N ASP A 427 11.78 -16.76 18.04
CA ASP A 427 11.29 -17.78 18.99
C ASP A 427 9.81 -18.23 18.79
N LEU A 428 9.24 -18.07 17.59
CA LEU A 428 7.90 -18.59 17.30
C LEU A 428 7.98 -20.11 17.04
N GLY A 429 7.24 -20.87 17.84
CA GLY A 429 7.17 -22.32 17.73
C GLY A 429 6.17 -22.80 16.70
N TYR A 430 6.32 -24.06 16.29
CA TYR A 430 5.46 -24.69 15.28
C TYR A 430 3.97 -24.62 15.65
N GLY A 431 3.64 -24.87 16.92
CA GLY A 431 2.26 -24.90 17.41
C GLY A 431 1.74 -23.56 17.93
N ASP A 432 2.44 -22.44 17.69
CA ASP A 432 2.01 -21.12 18.18
C ASP A 432 0.96 -20.43 17.29
N VAL A 433 0.79 -20.87 16.05
CA VAL A 433 -0.12 -20.24 15.07
C VAL A 433 -1.29 -21.16 14.73
N SER A 434 -2.48 -20.61 14.51
CA SER A 434 -3.72 -21.39 14.42
C SER A 434 -3.75 -22.35 13.22
N CYS A 435 -3.20 -21.96 12.06
CA CYS A 435 -3.05 -22.86 10.90
C CYS A 435 -2.09 -24.04 11.12
N TYR A 436 -1.39 -24.10 12.25
CA TYR A 436 -0.56 -25.22 12.69
C TYR A 436 -1.10 -25.94 13.93
N GLY A 437 -2.32 -25.61 14.37
CA GLY A 437 -3.04 -26.33 15.42
C GLY A 437 -3.16 -25.61 16.75
N ALA A 438 -2.74 -24.34 16.86
CA ALA A 438 -3.06 -23.53 18.04
C ALA A 438 -4.58 -23.32 18.15
N THR A 439 -5.14 -23.56 19.34
CA THR A 439 -6.58 -23.39 19.62
C THR A 439 -6.88 -22.21 20.54
N GLU A 440 -5.90 -21.80 21.35
CA GLU A 440 -6.05 -20.71 22.33
C GLU A 440 -5.59 -19.34 21.78
N ILE A 441 -4.95 -19.32 20.62
CA ILE A 441 -4.50 -18.09 19.92
C ILE A 441 -5.06 -18.10 18.50
N SER A 442 -5.65 -16.99 18.08
CA SER A 442 -6.06 -16.78 16.69
C SER A 442 -5.03 -15.93 15.96
N THR A 443 -4.55 -16.42 14.82
CA THR A 443 -3.61 -15.72 13.93
C THR A 443 -4.20 -15.59 12.53
N PRO A 444 -5.29 -14.82 12.34
CA PRO A 444 -6.04 -14.77 11.09
C PRO A 444 -5.22 -14.32 9.87
N HIS A 445 -4.23 -13.44 10.04
CA HIS A 445 -3.42 -12.97 8.92
C HIS A 445 -2.35 -13.99 8.49
N ILE A 446 -1.74 -14.71 9.43
CA ILE A 446 -0.85 -15.84 9.15
C ILE A 446 -1.66 -17.02 8.58
N ASP A 447 -2.87 -17.26 9.09
CA ASP A 447 -3.78 -18.28 8.54
C ASP A 447 -4.18 -17.95 7.10
N ARG A 448 -4.35 -16.66 6.80
CA ARG A 448 -4.54 -16.18 5.44
C ARG A 448 -3.34 -16.49 4.54
N LEU A 449 -2.10 -16.33 5.03
CA LEU A 449 -0.91 -16.76 4.28
C LEU A 449 -0.99 -18.25 3.92
N ALA A 450 -1.34 -19.10 4.88
CA ALA A 450 -1.46 -20.54 4.67
C ALA A 450 -2.60 -20.89 3.71
N LYS A 451 -3.76 -20.23 3.83
CA LYS A 451 -4.95 -20.47 2.99
C LYS A 451 -4.73 -20.04 1.54
N GLU A 452 -3.95 -19.00 1.31
CA GLU A 452 -3.66 -18.45 -0.02
C GLU A 452 -2.31 -18.95 -0.60
N GLY A 453 -1.60 -19.80 0.14
CA GLY A 453 -0.25 -20.23 -0.16
C GLY A 453 0.00 -21.70 0.16
N LEU A 454 1.27 -22.07 0.28
CA LEU A 454 1.72 -23.42 0.59
C LEU A 454 2.26 -23.45 2.02
N ARG A 455 1.58 -24.21 2.89
CA ARG A 455 1.99 -24.45 4.28
C ARG A 455 2.84 -25.71 4.37
N PHE A 456 4.03 -25.62 4.97
CA PHE A 456 4.94 -26.77 5.08
C PHE A 456 4.85 -27.43 6.44
N THR A 457 4.67 -28.75 6.49
CA THR A 457 4.70 -29.53 7.75
C THR A 457 6.13 -29.88 8.18
N SER A 458 7.08 -29.85 7.22
CA SER A 458 8.51 -30.07 7.40
C SER A 458 9.32 -28.80 7.09
N GLY A 459 8.91 -27.67 7.66
CA GLY A 459 9.64 -26.40 7.62
C GLY A 459 10.65 -26.26 8.76
N TYR A 460 11.88 -25.83 8.45
CA TYR A 460 12.97 -25.77 9.42
C TYR A 460 13.76 -24.45 9.39
N CYS A 461 14.39 -24.16 10.53
CA CYS A 461 15.61 -23.36 10.59
C CYS A 461 16.84 -24.24 10.77
N SER A 462 18.03 -23.72 10.45
CA SER A 462 19.28 -24.48 10.53
C SER A 462 19.80 -24.64 11.97
N ALA A 463 19.34 -23.81 12.91
CA ALA A 463 19.80 -23.83 14.29
C ALA A 463 18.69 -23.44 15.27
N SER A 464 18.80 -23.89 16.51
CA SER A 464 17.81 -23.64 17.57
C SER A 464 18.05 -22.33 18.33
N THR A 465 18.77 -21.37 17.72
CA THR A 465 19.07 -20.05 18.30
C THR A 465 19.26 -18.99 17.21
N CYS A 466 19.00 -17.73 17.57
CA CYS A 466 18.84 -16.60 16.64
C CYS A 466 20.08 -16.32 15.76
N THR A 467 21.22 -15.95 16.35
CA THR A 467 22.43 -15.57 15.58
C THR A 467 22.89 -16.66 14.61
N PRO A 468 23.01 -17.95 15.02
CA PRO A 468 23.32 -19.04 14.09
C PRO A 468 22.35 -19.15 12.90
N THR A 469 21.03 -19.12 13.14
CA THR A 469 20.05 -19.23 12.04
C THR A 469 20.13 -18.05 11.10
N ARG A 470 20.20 -16.82 11.64
CA ARG A 470 20.25 -15.58 10.83
C ARG A 470 21.53 -15.52 10.00
N PHE A 471 22.65 -15.98 10.55
CA PHE A 471 23.90 -16.14 9.81
C PHE A 471 23.73 -17.12 8.65
N SER A 472 23.16 -18.30 8.91
CA SER A 472 22.95 -19.33 7.89
C SER A 472 21.95 -18.92 6.82
N PHE A 473 20.85 -18.27 7.20
CA PHE A 473 19.87 -17.70 6.27
C PHE A 473 20.52 -16.71 5.29
N LEU A 474 21.32 -15.77 5.78
CA LEU A 474 21.93 -14.75 4.93
C LEU A 474 23.09 -15.28 4.09
N THR A 475 23.90 -16.20 4.62
CA THR A 475 25.15 -16.64 3.96
C THR A 475 25.02 -17.96 3.23
N GLY A 476 23.95 -18.73 3.46
CA GLY A 476 23.84 -20.10 2.97
C GLY A 476 24.91 -21.04 3.52
N LYS A 477 25.51 -20.73 4.69
CA LYS A 477 26.57 -21.49 5.35
C LYS A 477 26.13 -21.88 6.75
N TYR A 478 26.31 -23.13 7.17
CA TYR A 478 26.00 -23.52 8.55
C TYR A 478 26.89 -22.78 9.56
N ALA A 479 26.27 -22.26 10.62
CA ALA A 479 26.97 -21.46 11.63
C ALA A 479 28.06 -22.23 12.39
N PHE A 480 27.92 -23.54 12.61
CA PHE A 480 28.98 -24.35 13.24
C PHE A 480 30.29 -24.36 12.44
N ARG A 481 30.26 -24.02 11.14
CA ARG A 481 31.44 -23.85 10.28
C ARG A 481 32.10 -22.47 10.41
N GLN A 482 31.51 -21.56 11.20
CA GLN A 482 31.99 -20.20 11.38
C GLN A 482 32.39 -19.96 12.84
N LYS A 483 33.68 -19.67 13.06
CA LYS A 483 34.16 -19.30 14.39
C LYS A 483 33.47 -18.02 14.86
N GLY A 484 32.96 -18.05 16.08
CA GLY A 484 32.29 -16.89 16.71
C GLY A 484 30.83 -16.72 16.32
N ALA A 485 30.24 -17.60 15.49
CA ALA A 485 28.82 -17.55 15.12
C ALA A 485 27.89 -18.14 16.21
N GLY A 486 28.20 -17.91 17.49
CA GLY A 486 27.27 -18.17 18.61
C GLY A 486 26.33 -16.98 18.84
N ILE A 487 25.50 -17.04 19.89
CA ILE A 487 24.61 -15.93 20.26
C ILE A 487 25.44 -14.66 20.48
N ALA A 488 25.18 -13.63 19.67
CA ALA A 488 25.94 -12.40 19.70
C ALA A 488 25.69 -11.60 21.01
N PRO A 489 26.74 -11.15 21.72
CA PRO A 489 26.60 -10.28 22.88
C PRO A 489 26.22 -8.83 22.49
N PRO A 490 25.83 -7.97 23.47
CA PRO A 490 25.51 -6.56 23.28
C PRO A 490 26.46 -5.75 22.39
N ASN A 491 27.77 -5.95 22.55
CA ASN A 491 28.81 -5.17 21.85
C ASN A 491 29.51 -5.99 20.75
N ALA A 492 28.81 -6.95 20.16
CA ALA A 492 29.37 -7.82 19.13
C ALA A 492 29.73 -7.02 17.87
N THR A 493 30.94 -7.21 17.39
CA THR A 493 31.38 -6.72 16.08
C THR A 493 30.76 -7.54 14.95
N ALA A 494 30.64 -6.98 13.75
CA ALA A 494 29.99 -7.65 12.63
C ALA A 494 30.52 -9.08 12.39
N LEU A 495 29.61 -10.06 12.36
CA LEU A 495 29.93 -11.46 12.14
C LEU A 495 30.19 -11.76 10.66
N ILE A 496 29.38 -11.19 9.78
CA ILE A 496 29.50 -11.33 8.32
C ILE A 496 30.40 -10.19 7.83
N GLN A 497 31.52 -10.54 7.19
CA GLN A 497 32.49 -9.56 6.70
C GLN A 497 32.13 -9.10 5.27
N PRO A 498 32.43 -7.85 4.89
CA PRO A 498 32.30 -7.38 3.52
C PRO A 498 33.00 -8.31 2.52
N GLY A 499 32.42 -8.49 1.34
CA GLY A 499 32.90 -9.45 0.33
C GLY A 499 32.38 -10.89 0.52
N THR A 500 31.72 -11.20 1.63
CA THR A 500 30.95 -12.45 1.75
C THR A 500 29.73 -12.39 0.83
N VAL A 501 29.52 -13.41 0.00
CA VAL A 501 28.28 -13.53 -0.78
C VAL A 501 27.13 -13.82 0.17
N THR A 502 26.07 -13.01 0.08
CA THR A 502 24.88 -13.12 0.90
C THR A 502 23.62 -13.12 0.03
N LEU A 503 22.51 -13.60 0.58
CA LEU A 503 21.18 -13.53 -0.03
C LEU A 503 20.83 -12.12 -0.56
N PRO A 504 20.94 -11.03 0.22
CA PRO A 504 20.70 -9.69 -0.31
C PRO A 504 21.74 -9.27 -1.36
N SER A 505 23.01 -9.67 -1.28
CA SER A 505 23.98 -9.33 -2.34
C SER A 505 23.65 -10.01 -3.67
N ILE A 506 23.17 -11.26 -3.62
CA ILE A 506 22.70 -12.01 -4.80
C ILE A 506 21.51 -11.27 -5.45
N LEU A 507 20.51 -10.88 -4.66
CA LEU A 507 19.35 -10.16 -5.17
C LEU A 507 19.71 -8.75 -5.68
N LYS A 508 20.61 -8.05 -4.99
CA LYS A 508 21.12 -6.74 -5.42
C LYS A 508 21.85 -6.82 -6.75
N GLN A 509 22.65 -7.87 -6.98
CA GLN A 509 23.28 -8.13 -8.28
C GLN A 509 22.23 -8.37 -9.38
N ALA A 510 21.09 -8.96 -9.04
CA ALA A 510 19.93 -9.07 -9.91
C ALA A 510 19.11 -7.76 -10.05
N GLY A 511 19.56 -6.63 -9.50
CA GLY A 511 18.90 -5.33 -9.62
C GLY A 511 17.70 -5.12 -8.69
N TYR A 512 17.64 -5.85 -7.57
CA TYR A 512 16.65 -5.60 -6.53
C TYR A 512 17.09 -4.47 -5.61
N ALA A 513 16.14 -3.65 -5.17
CA ALA A 513 16.32 -2.85 -3.96
C ALA A 513 16.22 -3.77 -2.74
N THR A 514 17.13 -3.65 -1.77
CA THR A 514 17.20 -4.58 -0.62
C THR A 514 17.09 -3.86 0.72
N ALA A 515 16.24 -4.34 1.62
CA ALA A 515 16.12 -3.80 2.98
C ALA A 515 16.02 -4.88 4.04
N VAL A 516 16.57 -4.59 5.22
CA VAL A 516 16.31 -5.33 6.46
C VAL A 516 15.73 -4.40 7.51
N ILE A 517 14.58 -4.77 8.07
CA ILE A 517 13.87 -3.96 9.06
C ILE A 517 13.51 -4.85 10.25
N GLY A 518 13.91 -4.42 11.45
CA GLY A 518 13.72 -5.14 12.71
C GLY A 518 15.00 -5.74 13.30
N LYS A 519 14.93 -6.92 13.92
CA LYS A 519 16.05 -7.56 14.64
C LYS A 519 17.24 -7.90 13.72
N TRP A 520 18.45 -7.48 14.10
CA TRP A 520 19.68 -7.82 13.38
C TRP A 520 20.42 -9.01 13.99
N HIS A 521 20.95 -8.83 15.20
CA HIS A 521 21.62 -9.86 16.01
C HIS A 521 22.83 -10.59 15.37
N LEU A 522 23.52 -9.92 14.45
CA LEU A 522 24.74 -10.42 13.77
C LEU A 522 25.97 -9.54 14.03
N GLY A 523 25.88 -8.63 15.01
CA GLY A 523 26.92 -7.66 15.33
C GLY A 523 27.05 -6.53 14.30
N LEU A 524 27.72 -5.44 14.71
CA LEU A 524 27.92 -4.23 13.91
C LEU A 524 29.32 -3.67 14.15
N GLY A 525 29.90 -2.99 13.17
CA GLY A 525 31.19 -2.33 13.35
C GLY A 525 32.39 -3.29 13.37
N LYS A 526 33.59 -2.71 13.47
CA LYS A 526 34.87 -3.42 13.52
C LYS A 526 35.33 -3.65 14.96
N LYS A 527 36.29 -4.56 15.13
CA LYS A 527 37.01 -4.74 16.39
C LYS A 527 37.75 -3.44 16.79
N PRO A 528 37.91 -3.16 18.09
CA PRO A 528 37.51 -3.99 19.23
C PRO A 528 36.02 -3.92 19.61
N ALA A 529 35.28 -2.90 19.17
CA ALA A 529 33.86 -2.72 19.46
C ALA A 529 33.18 -1.81 18.40
N PRO A 530 31.84 -1.91 18.21
CA PRO A 530 31.09 -0.96 17.39
C PRO A 530 31.27 0.50 17.85
N ASN A 531 31.40 1.41 16.88
CA ASN A 531 31.42 2.85 17.15
C ASN A 531 29.99 3.39 17.27
N TRP A 532 29.38 3.23 18.44
CA TRP A 532 28.01 3.66 18.73
C TRP A 532 27.74 5.15 18.54
N ASN A 533 28.78 6.00 18.59
CA ASN A 533 28.70 7.45 18.40
C ASN A 533 29.08 7.91 16.99
N GLY A 534 29.39 6.99 16.09
CA GLY A 534 29.81 7.27 14.72
C GLY A 534 29.18 6.31 13.73
N GLU A 535 29.96 5.91 12.72
CA GLU A 535 29.50 4.95 11.73
C GLU A 535 29.71 3.51 12.19
N LEU A 536 28.64 2.72 12.18
CA LEU A 536 28.57 1.31 12.53
C LEU A 536 28.96 0.43 11.33
N LYS A 537 30.16 0.63 10.80
CA LYS A 537 30.70 -0.10 9.63
C LYS A 537 31.76 -1.15 10.02
N PRO A 538 31.72 -2.37 9.48
CA PRO A 538 30.72 -2.88 8.54
C PRO A 538 29.39 -3.23 9.24
N GLY A 539 28.30 -3.16 8.49
CA GLY A 539 26.94 -3.54 8.86
C GLY A 539 26.18 -4.10 7.66
N PRO A 540 24.82 -4.09 7.69
CA PRO A 540 24.01 -4.64 6.61
C PRO A 540 24.31 -4.07 5.22
N LEU A 541 24.61 -2.77 5.14
CA LEU A 541 24.84 -2.08 3.87
C LEU A 541 26.10 -2.60 3.15
N GLU A 542 27.14 -2.97 3.90
CA GLU A 542 28.38 -3.53 3.35
C GLU A 542 28.27 -4.99 2.88
N ILE A 543 27.12 -5.63 3.13
CA ILE A 543 26.88 -7.05 2.77
C ILE A 543 25.63 -7.22 1.90
N GLY A 544 25.20 -6.17 1.20
CA GLY A 544 24.21 -6.28 0.12
C GLY A 544 22.85 -5.65 0.38
N PHE A 545 22.60 -5.08 1.56
CA PHE A 545 21.40 -4.26 1.80
C PHE A 545 21.58 -2.82 1.28
N ASP A 546 20.52 -2.18 0.79
CA ASP A 546 20.50 -0.75 0.46
C ASP A 546 19.99 0.10 1.63
N ARG A 547 19.24 -0.51 2.54
CA ARG A 547 18.58 0.14 3.68
C ARG A 547 18.57 -0.78 4.89
N CYS A 548 18.83 -0.26 6.09
CA CYS A 548 18.50 -0.98 7.32
C CYS A 548 17.89 -0.10 8.42
N PHE A 549 16.82 -0.59 9.04
CA PHE A 549 16.25 0.02 10.25
C PHE A 549 16.14 -1.04 11.33
N LEU A 550 17.05 -1.02 12.30
CA LEU A 550 17.36 -2.19 13.11
C LEU A 550 17.10 -1.99 14.59
N LEU A 551 16.69 -3.09 15.22
CA LEU A 551 17.08 -3.44 16.58
C LEU A 551 18.45 -4.13 16.49
N PRO A 552 19.55 -3.54 16.98
CA PRO A 552 20.91 -3.99 16.66
C PRO A 552 21.23 -5.40 17.20
N THR A 553 20.64 -5.77 18.34
CA THR A 553 20.85 -7.07 18.99
C THR A 553 19.53 -7.81 19.18
N THR A 554 19.02 -7.84 20.40
CA THR A 554 17.72 -8.39 20.81
C THR A 554 17.12 -7.44 21.83
N ASN A 555 15.79 -7.47 22.03
CA ASN A 555 15.15 -6.48 22.88
C ASN A 555 15.62 -6.57 24.34
N ASP A 556 15.97 -7.77 24.80
CA ASP A 556 16.55 -8.05 26.12
C ASP A 556 18.03 -7.64 26.27
N ARG A 557 18.70 -7.14 25.23
CA ARG A 557 20.13 -6.75 25.24
C ARG A 557 20.28 -5.26 24.98
N VAL A 558 21.30 -4.68 25.61
CA VAL A 558 21.71 -3.29 25.34
C VAL A 558 22.48 -3.20 24.01
N PRO A 559 22.56 -2.02 23.36
CA PRO A 559 21.83 -0.79 23.66
C PRO A 559 20.37 -0.83 23.15
N CYS A 560 19.47 -0.21 23.90
CA CYS A 560 18.05 -0.12 23.54
C CYS A 560 17.76 1.09 22.64
N VAL A 561 18.34 1.08 21.44
CA VAL A 561 18.23 2.17 20.44
C VAL A 561 17.91 1.59 19.06
N TYR A 562 17.38 2.43 18.17
CA TYR A 562 17.27 2.10 16.76
C TYR A 562 18.59 2.41 16.03
N VAL A 563 19.00 1.52 15.12
CA VAL A 563 20.06 1.81 14.15
C VAL A 563 19.43 2.04 12.78
N GLU A 564 19.71 3.20 12.19
CA GLU A 564 19.26 3.60 10.87
C GLU A 564 20.48 3.72 9.95
N ASP A 565 20.57 2.79 8.99
CA ASP A 565 21.72 2.61 8.10
C ASP A 565 23.03 2.48 8.88
N HIS A 566 23.89 3.49 8.84
CA HIS A 566 25.20 3.45 9.52
C HIS A 566 25.19 4.02 10.93
N ARG A 567 24.08 4.58 11.44
CA ARG A 567 24.10 5.39 12.66
C ARG A 567 22.97 5.05 13.60
N VAL A 568 23.17 5.35 14.88
CA VAL A 568 22.09 5.32 15.87
C VAL A 568 21.12 6.47 15.55
N ARG A 569 19.84 6.17 15.39
CA ARG A 569 18.81 7.16 15.05
C ARG A 569 18.60 8.11 16.21
N ASN A 570 18.51 9.41 15.93
CA ASN A 570 18.28 10.48 16.92
C ASN A 570 19.32 10.54 18.06
N LEU A 571 20.55 10.06 17.83
CA LEU A 571 21.62 10.21 18.80
C LEU A 571 22.05 11.68 18.88
N ASP A 572 22.01 12.23 20.09
CA ASP A 572 22.50 13.57 20.39
C ASP A 572 24.03 13.51 20.61
N PRO A 573 24.84 14.23 19.83
CA PRO A 573 26.30 14.25 20.02
C PRO A 573 26.74 14.72 21.42
N GLU A 574 25.92 15.52 22.09
CA GLU A 574 26.19 16.03 23.45
C GLU A 574 25.82 15.02 24.55
N ASP A 575 25.17 13.91 24.21
CA ASP A 575 24.80 12.82 25.13
C ASP A 575 25.26 11.47 24.55
N PRO A 576 26.58 11.21 24.51
CA PRO A 576 27.15 10.07 23.80
C PRO A 576 26.73 8.73 24.40
N LEU A 577 26.40 7.79 23.53
CA LEU A 577 26.04 6.42 23.87
C LEU A 577 27.28 5.59 24.16
N TRP A 578 27.31 4.89 25.29
CA TRP A 578 28.33 3.88 25.59
C TRP A 578 27.69 2.54 25.91
N VAL A 579 28.38 1.45 25.56
CA VAL A 579 27.97 0.06 25.83
C VAL A 579 29.15 -0.70 26.43
N SER A 580 28.94 -1.42 27.52
CA SER A 580 30.00 -2.05 28.28
C SER A 580 29.59 -3.35 28.97
N HIS A 581 30.60 -4.16 29.30
CA HIS A 581 30.47 -5.32 30.18
C HIS A 581 30.48 -4.95 31.67
N ARG A 582 30.84 -3.70 32.01
CA ARG A 582 30.84 -3.16 33.38
C ARG A 582 29.89 -1.97 33.48
N ASN A 583 29.32 -1.75 34.65
CA ASN A 583 28.51 -0.56 34.92
C ASN A 583 29.44 0.63 35.23
N ILE A 584 29.71 1.48 34.25
CA ILE A 584 30.79 2.49 34.32
C ILE A 584 30.35 3.75 35.08
N ASP A 585 29.07 4.13 35.01
CA ASP A 585 28.51 5.37 35.57
C ASP A 585 27.38 5.11 36.58
N LYS A 586 27.32 3.88 37.12
CA LYS A 586 26.33 3.46 38.12
C LYS A 586 24.87 3.60 37.65
N GLN A 587 24.59 3.38 36.36
CA GLN A 587 23.20 3.26 35.88
C GLN A 587 22.35 2.36 36.79
N PRO A 588 21.06 2.69 37.00
CA PRO A 588 20.12 1.80 37.66
C PRO A 588 20.08 0.42 36.99
N THR A 589 20.16 -0.64 37.80
CA THR A 589 20.17 -2.02 37.29
C THR A 589 19.02 -2.82 37.89
N GLY A 590 18.65 -3.92 37.23
CA GLY A 590 17.68 -4.87 37.77
C GLY A 590 18.08 -5.48 39.12
N LYS A 591 19.37 -5.44 39.49
CA LYS A 591 19.84 -5.82 40.84
C LYS A 591 19.62 -4.71 41.87
N THR A 592 20.02 -3.48 41.53
CA THR A 592 20.03 -2.36 42.48
C THR A 592 18.65 -1.73 42.66
N HIS A 593 17.78 -1.80 41.65
CA HIS A 593 16.47 -1.14 41.62
C HIS A 593 15.35 -2.12 41.24
N ARG A 594 15.44 -3.38 41.69
CA ARG A 594 14.48 -4.43 41.33
C ARG A 594 13.02 -4.06 41.62
N LYS A 595 12.77 -3.33 42.71
CA LYS A 595 11.42 -2.91 43.13
C LYS A 595 10.76 -1.91 42.18
N THR A 596 11.54 -1.27 41.30
CA THR A 596 11.02 -0.27 40.33
C THR A 596 10.73 -0.89 38.96
N LEU A 597 10.92 -2.22 38.80
CA LEU A 597 10.73 -2.87 37.51
C LEU A 597 9.25 -3.02 37.19
N LYS A 598 8.88 -2.63 35.96
CA LYS A 598 7.57 -2.95 35.33
C LYS A 598 7.45 -4.45 35.05
N MET A 599 8.57 -5.08 34.67
CA MET A 599 8.67 -6.52 34.45
C MET A 599 9.87 -7.07 35.21
N ASP A 600 9.60 -7.95 36.18
CA ASP A 600 10.65 -8.55 36.99
C ASP A 600 11.45 -9.59 36.16
N TRP A 601 12.73 -9.72 36.47
CA TRP A 601 13.61 -10.69 35.81
C TRP A 601 13.70 -11.99 36.62
N HIS A 602 13.90 -13.10 35.91
CA HIS A 602 14.11 -14.41 36.49
C HIS A 602 15.61 -14.80 36.50
N ARG A 603 16.29 -14.74 35.35
CA ARG A 603 17.71 -15.14 35.24
C ARG A 603 18.48 -14.26 34.26
N GLY A 604 19.61 -13.70 34.68
CA GLY A 604 20.59 -13.01 33.81
C GLY A 604 20.23 -11.58 33.37
N HIS A 605 18.94 -11.25 33.27
CA HIS A 605 18.42 -9.98 32.75
C HIS A 605 18.41 -8.86 33.79
N ASN A 606 19.56 -8.57 34.41
CA ASN A 606 19.64 -7.70 35.58
C ASN A 606 20.71 -6.60 35.49
N GLY A 607 21.12 -6.27 34.26
CA GLY A 607 21.93 -5.10 33.92
C GLY A 607 21.11 -3.81 33.89
N THR A 608 21.49 -2.86 33.05
CA THR A 608 20.85 -1.52 32.96
C THR A 608 19.33 -1.64 32.76
N ILE A 609 18.57 -0.80 33.49
CA ILE A 609 17.12 -0.66 33.33
C ILE A 609 16.82 0.30 32.18
N HIS A 610 15.94 -0.13 31.28
CA HIS A 610 15.37 0.67 30.20
C HIS A 610 13.85 0.48 30.18
N ASN A 611 13.09 1.58 30.23
CA ASN A 611 11.61 1.58 30.34
C ASN A 611 11.06 0.71 31.49
N GLY A 612 11.74 0.69 32.63
CA GLY A 612 11.35 -0.15 33.77
C GLY A 612 11.61 -1.65 33.56
N ILE A 613 12.38 -2.05 32.53
CA ILE A 613 12.76 -3.44 32.27
C ILE A 613 14.28 -3.54 32.23
N SER A 614 14.87 -4.39 33.07
CA SER A 614 16.32 -4.62 33.09
C SER A 614 16.79 -5.50 31.95
N ARG A 615 17.97 -5.21 31.40
CA ARG A 615 18.53 -5.86 30.20
C ARG A 615 19.78 -6.68 30.51
N ILE A 616 20.27 -7.44 29.53
CA ILE A 616 21.60 -8.04 29.53
C ILE A 616 22.63 -6.99 29.08
N GLY A 617 23.62 -6.72 29.92
CA GLY A 617 24.70 -5.76 29.67
C GLY A 617 24.45 -4.38 30.30
N PHE A 618 25.40 -3.47 30.09
CA PHE A 618 25.34 -2.11 30.60
C PHE A 618 25.49 -1.10 29.47
N PHE A 619 24.67 -0.06 29.49
CA PHE A 619 24.76 1.08 28.57
C PHE A 619 24.28 2.35 29.27
N GLY A 620 24.66 3.51 28.74
CA GLY A 620 24.23 4.82 29.22
C GLY A 620 24.39 5.86 28.13
N GLY A 621 23.91 7.08 28.39
CA GLY A 621 23.79 8.15 27.41
C GLY A 621 22.78 7.85 26.28
N GLY A 622 22.78 8.66 25.24
CA GLY A 622 21.90 8.54 24.07
C GLY A 622 20.40 8.58 24.39
N HIS A 623 19.97 9.34 25.39
CA HIS A 623 18.60 9.32 25.91
C HIS A 623 17.55 9.61 24.84
N LYS A 624 17.81 10.55 23.92
CA LYS A 624 16.92 10.86 22.79
C LYS A 624 16.83 9.75 21.72
N ALA A 625 17.82 8.85 21.69
CA ALA A 625 17.87 7.73 20.74
C ALA A 625 17.20 6.45 21.27
N ARG A 626 16.86 6.40 22.56
CA ARG A 626 16.31 5.20 23.17
C ARG A 626 14.86 4.99 22.73
N PHE A 627 14.53 3.77 22.35
CA PHE A 627 13.18 3.43 21.92
C PHE A 627 12.25 3.17 23.11
N ARG A 628 10.95 3.17 22.86
CA ARG A 628 9.95 2.55 23.73
C ARG A 628 9.70 1.11 23.29
N ASP A 629 9.67 0.16 24.23
CA ASP A 629 9.53 -1.26 23.92
C ASP A 629 8.21 -1.57 23.22
N GLU A 630 7.12 -0.95 23.70
CA GLU A 630 5.76 -1.10 23.18
C GLU A 630 5.58 -0.60 21.73
N ASP A 631 6.53 0.18 21.19
CA ASP A 631 6.40 0.82 19.88
C ASP A 631 7.21 0.09 18.79
N LEU A 632 7.95 -0.98 19.13
CA LEU A 632 8.87 -1.64 18.21
C LEU A 632 8.16 -2.22 16.99
N ALA A 633 7.09 -2.98 17.19
CA ALA A 633 6.29 -3.58 16.11
C ALA A 633 5.75 -2.53 15.12
N ASP A 634 5.15 -1.46 15.65
CA ASP A 634 4.67 -0.31 14.86
C ASP A 634 5.80 0.37 14.08
N ALA A 635 6.97 0.54 14.68
CA ALA A 635 8.12 1.14 14.01
C ALA A 635 8.60 0.28 12.83
N TRP A 636 8.63 -1.05 12.99
CA TRP A 636 9.01 -1.98 11.92
C TRP A 636 8.01 -1.96 10.77
N VAL A 637 6.70 -2.01 11.07
CA VAL A 637 5.63 -1.93 10.08
C VAL A 637 5.70 -0.58 9.35
N THR A 638 5.78 0.52 10.11
CA THR A 638 5.81 1.88 9.55
C THR A 638 6.96 2.07 8.57
N GLU A 639 8.19 1.72 8.97
CA GLU A 639 9.35 1.87 8.09
C GLU A 639 9.30 0.88 6.91
N SER A 640 8.76 -0.32 7.10
CA SER A 640 8.57 -1.30 6.02
C SER A 640 7.56 -0.82 4.98
N VAL A 641 6.39 -0.36 5.41
CA VAL A 641 5.34 0.18 4.52
C VAL A 641 5.86 1.42 3.80
N LYS A 642 6.56 2.31 4.50
CA LYS A 642 7.19 3.50 3.91
C LYS A 642 8.22 3.11 2.85
N TRP A 643 9.04 2.09 3.10
CA TRP A 643 10.05 1.63 2.15
C TRP A 643 9.42 0.92 0.94
N ILE A 644 8.49 -0.02 1.15
CA ILE A 644 7.76 -0.71 0.07
C ILE A 644 7.07 0.29 -0.87
N LYS A 645 6.41 1.33 -0.31
CA LYS A 645 5.78 2.41 -1.11
C LYS A 645 6.78 3.08 -2.05
N LYS A 646 8.02 3.31 -1.61
CA LYS A 646 9.08 3.89 -2.44
C LYS A 646 9.57 2.94 -3.54
N GLN A 647 9.45 1.63 -3.34
CA GLN A 647 9.89 0.61 -4.30
C GLN A 647 8.78 0.15 -5.25
N GLN A 648 7.58 0.75 -5.26
CA GLN A 648 6.42 0.25 -6.02
C GLN A 648 6.70 0.02 -7.53
N SER A 649 7.63 0.77 -8.12
CA SER A 649 8.04 0.65 -9.54
C SER A 649 9.21 -0.31 -9.80
N SER A 650 9.86 -0.85 -8.76
CA SER A 650 11.10 -1.63 -8.84
C SER A 650 10.96 -2.98 -8.12
N PRO A 651 11.65 -4.06 -8.54
CA PRO A 651 11.69 -5.28 -7.76
C PRO A 651 12.42 -5.02 -6.44
N PHE A 652 11.88 -5.56 -5.34
CA PHE A 652 12.49 -5.37 -4.02
C PHE A 652 12.55 -6.66 -3.22
N PHE A 653 13.52 -6.70 -2.30
CA PHE A 653 13.66 -7.71 -1.26
C PHE A 653 13.56 -7.06 0.10
N LEU A 654 12.51 -7.39 0.86
CA LEU A 654 12.36 -7.01 2.25
C LEU A 654 12.62 -8.21 3.15
N PHE A 655 13.63 -8.12 4.00
CA PHE A 655 13.77 -8.97 5.17
C PHE A 655 13.08 -8.29 6.37
N PHE A 656 11.81 -8.60 6.57
CA PHE A 656 11.07 -8.20 7.77
C PHE A 656 11.44 -9.14 8.90
N SER A 657 12.32 -8.66 9.77
CA SER A 657 12.95 -9.44 10.81
C SER A 657 12.29 -9.10 12.14
N SER A 658 11.17 -9.73 12.45
CA SER A 658 10.43 -9.38 13.66
C SER A 658 11.27 -9.64 14.91
N HIS A 659 11.02 -8.83 15.94
CA HIS A 659 11.46 -9.11 17.30
C HIS A 659 10.45 -9.98 18.06
N ASP A 660 9.23 -10.07 17.55
CA ASP A 660 8.18 -10.85 18.19
C ASP A 660 8.39 -12.32 17.86
N ILE A 661 8.37 -13.21 18.85
CA ILE A 661 7.83 -13.05 20.22
C ILE A 661 8.91 -13.17 21.32
N HIS A 662 10.13 -12.73 21.03
CA HIS A 662 11.27 -12.81 21.94
C HIS A 662 11.10 -11.90 23.15
N VAL A 663 11.76 -12.26 24.24
CA VAL A 663 11.74 -11.48 25.48
C VAL A 663 12.53 -10.16 25.38
N PRO A 664 12.24 -9.17 26.26
CA PRO A 664 11.02 -9.08 27.04
C PRO A 664 9.81 -8.85 26.13
N ARG A 665 8.75 -9.65 26.29
CA ARG A 665 7.51 -9.46 25.52
C ARG A 665 6.77 -8.28 26.09
N MET A 666 6.78 -7.18 25.36
CA MET A 666 6.10 -5.96 25.77
C MET A 666 5.35 -5.40 24.56
N PRO A 667 4.32 -6.11 24.08
CA PRO A 667 3.57 -5.69 22.89
C PRO A 667 2.88 -4.36 23.15
N HIS A 668 2.52 -3.65 22.09
CA HIS A 668 1.80 -2.39 22.21
C HIS A 668 0.54 -2.56 23.09
N GLU A 669 0.15 -1.51 23.82
CA GLU A 669 -1.01 -1.53 24.72
C GLU A 669 -2.31 -2.03 24.08
N ARG A 670 -2.42 -1.96 22.74
CA ARG A 670 -3.62 -2.41 22.01
C ARG A 670 -3.75 -3.94 21.96
N PHE A 671 -2.66 -4.66 22.21
CA PHE A 671 -2.61 -6.12 22.21
C PHE A 671 -2.51 -6.73 23.61
N GLN A 672 -2.11 -5.94 24.61
CA GLN A 672 -1.99 -6.43 25.98
C GLN A 672 -3.36 -6.89 26.52
N GLY A 673 -3.42 -8.13 27.02
CA GLY A 673 -4.63 -8.76 27.52
C GLY A 673 -5.61 -9.23 26.45
N LYS A 674 -5.21 -9.29 25.17
CA LYS A 674 -6.07 -9.84 24.11
C LYS A 674 -6.15 -11.35 24.14
N THR A 675 -5.19 -12.02 24.78
CA THR A 675 -5.16 -13.47 24.96
C THR A 675 -5.18 -13.85 26.44
N SER A 676 -5.65 -15.06 26.74
CA SER A 676 -5.52 -15.68 28.07
C SER A 676 -4.08 -16.03 28.43
N LEU A 677 -3.19 -16.13 27.42
CA LEU A 677 -1.82 -16.62 27.53
C LEU A 677 -0.78 -15.55 27.94
N GLY A 678 -1.26 -14.40 28.40
CA GLY A 678 -0.43 -13.28 28.84
C GLY A 678 0.41 -12.66 27.72
N TYR A 679 1.47 -11.96 28.09
CA TYR A 679 2.28 -11.18 27.14
C TYR A 679 2.87 -12.00 25.98
N ARG A 680 3.08 -13.30 26.19
CA ARG A 680 3.54 -14.19 25.11
C ARG A 680 2.47 -14.38 24.03
N GLY A 681 1.23 -14.67 24.41
CA GLY A 681 0.12 -14.79 23.46
C GLY A 681 -0.20 -13.45 22.79
N ASP A 682 -0.17 -12.38 23.56
CA ASP A 682 -0.41 -11.02 23.05
C ASP A 682 0.63 -10.60 21.99
N ALA A 683 1.91 -10.95 22.19
CA ALA A 683 2.95 -10.71 21.19
C ALA A 683 2.77 -11.57 19.91
N ILE A 684 2.17 -12.77 20.02
CA ILE A 684 1.83 -13.57 18.82
C ILE A 684 0.73 -12.87 18.01
N VAL A 685 -0.26 -12.27 18.67
CA VAL A 685 -1.31 -11.48 18.01
C VAL A 685 -0.74 -10.21 17.38
N GLU A 686 0.22 -9.55 18.03
CA GLU A 686 0.92 -8.39 17.46
C GLU A 686 1.75 -8.75 16.21
N LEU A 687 2.44 -9.90 16.24
CA LEU A 687 3.14 -10.43 15.06
C LEU A 687 2.15 -10.71 13.91
N ASP A 688 1.00 -11.32 14.21
CA ASP A 688 -0.05 -11.56 13.21
C ASP A 688 -0.57 -10.25 12.60
N TRP A 689 -0.77 -9.22 13.42
CA TRP A 689 -1.11 -7.88 12.92
C TRP A 689 -0.02 -7.31 12.00
N CYS A 690 1.26 -7.45 12.35
CA CYS A 690 2.36 -7.01 11.47
C CYS A 690 2.31 -7.70 10.10
N VAL A 691 2.00 -8.99 10.08
CA VAL A 691 1.79 -9.75 8.83
C VAL A 691 0.61 -9.16 8.05
N GLY A 692 -0.51 -8.87 8.72
CA GLY A 692 -1.68 -8.22 8.13
C GLY A 692 -1.33 -6.91 7.43
N GLU A 693 -0.66 -5.99 8.11
CA GLU A 693 -0.29 -4.67 7.58
C GLU A 693 0.60 -4.75 6.32
N LEU A 694 1.53 -5.72 6.28
CA LEU A 694 2.36 -5.96 5.11
C LEU A 694 1.52 -6.49 3.93
N LEU A 695 0.62 -7.44 4.17
CA LEU A 695 -0.27 -7.99 3.14
C LEU A 695 -1.24 -6.93 2.59
N GLU A 696 -1.89 -6.18 3.47
CA GLU A 696 -2.78 -5.08 3.09
C GLU A 696 -2.03 -3.98 2.34
N THR A 697 -0.77 -3.71 2.69
CA THR A 697 0.07 -2.79 1.94
C THR A 697 0.36 -3.30 0.53
N LEU A 698 0.66 -4.59 0.35
CA LEU A 698 0.83 -5.17 -0.99
C LEU A 698 -0.45 -5.04 -1.83
N GLU A 699 -1.62 -5.25 -1.22
CA GLU A 699 -2.92 -5.14 -1.89
C GLU A 699 -3.22 -3.71 -2.32
N ARG A 700 -3.10 -2.76 -1.38
CA ARG A 700 -3.28 -1.33 -1.64
C ARG A 700 -2.35 -0.81 -2.72
N LEU A 701 -1.15 -1.36 -2.84
CA LEU A 701 -0.15 -0.99 -3.85
C LEU A 701 -0.23 -1.82 -5.14
N LYS A 702 -1.17 -2.77 -5.23
CA LYS A 702 -1.34 -3.69 -6.38
C LYS A 702 -0.08 -4.52 -6.66
N LEU A 703 0.64 -4.91 -5.61
CA LEU A 703 1.87 -5.70 -5.68
C LEU A 703 1.65 -7.19 -5.36
N THR A 704 0.46 -7.56 -4.87
CA THR A 704 0.11 -8.91 -4.38
C THR A 704 0.42 -10.03 -5.37
N GLU A 705 -0.03 -9.92 -6.63
CA GLU A 705 0.15 -10.98 -7.64
C GLU A 705 1.63 -11.13 -8.11
N ASN A 706 2.49 -10.15 -7.82
CA ASN A 706 3.91 -10.15 -8.19
C ASN A 706 4.83 -10.14 -6.96
N THR A 707 4.40 -10.71 -5.83
CA THR A 707 5.22 -10.76 -4.60
C THR A 707 5.21 -12.15 -4.00
N LEU A 708 6.40 -12.74 -3.86
CA LEU A 708 6.61 -13.94 -3.05
C LEU A 708 6.77 -13.52 -1.58
N VAL A 709 5.88 -13.98 -0.73
CA VAL A 709 5.98 -13.84 0.73
C VAL A 709 6.40 -15.18 1.33
N VAL A 710 7.46 -15.19 2.13
CA VAL A 710 7.90 -16.34 2.93
C VAL A 710 7.74 -15.98 4.40
N PHE A 711 6.99 -16.76 5.16
CA PHE A 711 6.86 -16.63 6.61
C PHE A 711 7.58 -17.78 7.30
N CYS A 712 8.45 -17.48 8.25
CA CYS A 712 9.19 -18.47 9.03
C CYS A 712 9.58 -17.95 10.43
N SER A 713 10.27 -18.77 11.21
CA SER A 713 10.86 -18.38 12.51
C SER A 713 12.34 -18.77 12.57
N ASP A 714 13.14 -18.00 13.31
CA ASP A 714 14.58 -18.26 13.46
C ASP A 714 14.91 -19.48 14.33
N ASN A 715 14.02 -19.84 15.26
CA ASN A 715 14.08 -21.07 16.05
C ASN A 715 12.76 -21.39 16.75
N GLY A 716 12.70 -22.56 17.37
CA GLY A 716 11.56 -23.00 18.16
C GLY A 716 11.31 -22.18 19.43
N PRO A 717 10.24 -22.51 20.17
CA PRO A 717 9.70 -21.66 21.21
C PRO A 717 10.47 -21.74 22.52
N ARG A 718 10.25 -20.73 23.35
CA ARG A 718 10.68 -20.69 24.74
C ARG A 718 9.62 -20.00 25.60
N LEU A 719 9.14 -20.65 26.66
CA LEU A 719 8.20 -20.02 27.61
C LEU A 719 8.94 -19.07 28.54
N ASN A 720 9.70 -19.59 29.51
CA ASN A 720 10.54 -18.77 30.38
C ASN A 720 11.91 -18.55 29.73
N ASP A 721 12.11 -17.37 29.15
CA ASP A 721 13.40 -16.92 28.62
C ASP A 721 14.04 -15.80 29.46
N GLY A 722 13.71 -15.74 30.75
CA GLY A 722 14.46 -14.94 31.71
C GLY A 722 13.73 -13.75 32.34
N TYR A 723 12.45 -13.57 32.06
CA TYR A 723 11.54 -12.62 32.72
C TYR A 723 10.32 -13.32 33.33
N LYS A 724 9.68 -12.65 34.29
CA LYS A 724 8.39 -13.06 34.86
C LYS A 724 7.27 -12.34 34.11
N ASP A 725 7.02 -12.79 32.88
CA ASP A 725 6.02 -12.22 31.96
C ASP A 725 4.69 -13.00 31.96
N GLY A 726 4.56 -14.00 32.83
CA GLY A 726 3.38 -14.87 32.91
C GLY A 726 3.34 -15.97 31.85
N ALA A 727 4.36 -16.09 30.99
CA ALA A 727 4.33 -17.04 29.87
C ALA A 727 4.28 -18.50 30.30
N VAL A 728 4.82 -18.87 31.47
CA VAL A 728 4.72 -20.25 31.98
C VAL A 728 3.40 -20.45 32.70
N GLU A 729 3.07 -19.51 33.58
CA GLU A 729 1.93 -19.57 34.48
C GLU A 729 0.60 -19.52 33.72
N LYS A 730 0.55 -18.79 32.61
CA LYS A 730 -0.65 -18.61 31.78
C LYS A 730 -0.68 -19.50 30.54
N ASN A 731 0.30 -20.38 30.32
CA ASN A 731 0.37 -21.17 29.10
C ASN A 731 -0.84 -22.13 28.91
N GLY A 732 -1.51 -22.52 30.00
CA GLY A 732 -2.64 -23.44 29.93
C GLY A 732 -2.29 -24.75 29.20
N GLU A 733 -3.16 -25.17 28.29
CA GLU A 733 -3.00 -26.38 27.47
C GLU A 733 -2.28 -26.09 26.14
N HIS A 734 -1.89 -24.83 25.89
CA HIS A 734 -1.19 -24.42 24.69
C HIS A 734 0.11 -25.20 24.52
N LYS A 735 0.38 -25.69 23.31
CA LYS A 735 1.59 -26.45 22.97
C LYS A 735 2.44 -25.65 21.97
N PRO A 736 3.33 -24.75 22.42
CA PRO A 736 4.10 -23.90 21.53
C PRO A 736 4.91 -24.65 20.46
N ALA A 737 5.46 -25.81 20.79
CA ALA A 737 6.21 -26.65 19.86
C ALA A 737 5.31 -27.62 19.07
N GLY A 738 3.99 -27.55 19.24
CA GLY A 738 3.04 -28.52 18.69
C GLY A 738 3.29 -29.92 19.27
N PRO A 739 3.26 -30.98 18.45
CA PRO A 739 3.52 -32.35 18.90
C PRO A 739 5.01 -32.64 19.15
N TYR A 740 5.89 -31.68 18.86
CA TYR A 740 7.34 -31.92 18.83
C TYR A 740 7.99 -31.68 20.20
N LYS A 741 9.03 -32.47 20.48
CA LYS A 741 9.81 -32.37 21.71
C LYS A 741 10.79 -31.21 21.66
N GLY A 742 11.03 -30.61 22.82
CA GLY A 742 12.05 -29.57 22.99
C GLY A 742 11.57 -28.19 22.55
N GLY A 743 12.53 -27.33 22.25
CA GLY A 743 12.34 -25.90 21.99
C GLY A 743 13.67 -25.21 21.71
N LYS A 744 13.69 -23.88 21.80
CA LYS A 744 14.93 -23.07 21.71
C LYS A 744 16.08 -23.73 22.50
N TYR A 745 17.29 -23.70 21.93
CA TYR A 745 18.53 -24.33 22.41
C TYR A 745 18.71 -25.84 22.17
N THR A 746 17.68 -26.57 21.74
CA THR A 746 17.73 -28.03 21.56
C THR A 746 17.74 -28.44 20.08
N VAL A 747 18.33 -29.60 19.77
CA VAL A 747 18.31 -30.19 18.42
C VAL A 747 17.13 -31.14 18.20
N TYR A 748 16.22 -31.24 19.17
CA TYR A 748 14.94 -31.92 19.00
C TYR A 748 14.07 -31.14 18.00
N GLU A 749 13.02 -31.77 17.46
CA GLU A 749 12.16 -31.21 16.41
C GLU A 749 11.55 -29.88 16.84
N GLY A 750 11.13 -29.75 18.09
CA GLY A 750 10.57 -28.50 18.61
C GLY A 750 11.56 -27.35 18.67
N GLY A 751 12.88 -27.59 18.54
CA GLY A 751 13.91 -26.56 18.53
C GLY A 751 14.20 -25.96 17.15
N THR A 752 13.98 -26.72 16.09
CA THR A 752 14.37 -26.33 14.71
C THR A 752 13.26 -26.46 13.67
N ARG A 753 12.21 -27.26 13.93
CA ARG A 753 11.01 -27.28 13.10
C ARG A 753 10.12 -26.10 13.50
N THR A 754 9.86 -25.21 12.56
CA THR A 754 9.14 -23.95 12.78
C THR A 754 8.01 -23.80 11.75
N PRO A 755 7.03 -22.89 11.97
CA PRO A 755 6.08 -22.56 10.92
C PRO A 755 6.84 -22.11 9.67
N PHE A 756 6.43 -22.58 8.49
CA PHE A 756 7.03 -22.19 7.23
C PHE A 756 5.94 -22.14 6.15
N ILE A 757 5.67 -20.96 5.63
CA ILE A 757 4.60 -20.73 4.65
C ILE A 757 5.16 -19.92 3.49
N THR A 758 4.83 -20.30 2.25
CA THR A 758 5.10 -19.49 1.06
C THR A 758 3.79 -19.06 0.41
N ARG A 759 3.68 -17.78 0.03
CA ARG A 759 2.49 -17.24 -0.64
C ARG A 759 2.91 -16.43 -1.85
N TRP A 760 2.34 -16.76 -3.00
CA TRP A 760 2.47 -15.97 -4.22
C TRP A 760 1.24 -16.22 -5.10
N PRO A 761 0.19 -15.39 -4.97
CA PRO A 761 -1.07 -15.57 -5.69
C PRO A 761 -0.85 -15.60 -7.20
N GLY A 762 -1.49 -16.54 -7.88
CA GLY A 762 -1.33 -16.79 -9.33
C GLY A 762 -0.11 -17.63 -9.71
N THR A 763 0.85 -17.85 -8.79
CA THR A 763 2.05 -18.68 -9.04
C THR A 763 2.07 -19.95 -8.20
N ILE A 764 1.75 -19.83 -6.91
CA ILE A 764 1.66 -20.94 -5.96
C ILE A 764 0.21 -21.39 -5.86
N LYS A 765 -0.04 -22.69 -6.05
CA LYS A 765 -1.35 -23.28 -5.77
C LYS A 765 -1.48 -23.48 -4.26
N PRO A 766 -2.57 -23.01 -3.63
CA PRO A 766 -2.75 -23.21 -2.21
C PRO A 766 -2.77 -24.69 -1.80
N GLY A 767 -2.19 -25.01 -0.66
CA GLY A 767 -2.15 -26.38 -0.16
C GLY A 767 -1.21 -26.60 1.02
N VAL A 768 -0.95 -27.88 1.30
CA VAL A 768 -0.01 -28.34 2.33
C VAL A 768 1.08 -29.16 1.65
N SER A 769 2.32 -29.00 2.09
CA SER A 769 3.48 -29.75 1.59
C SER A 769 4.25 -30.40 2.74
N ASP A 770 4.61 -31.67 2.56
CA ASP A 770 5.46 -32.42 3.49
C ASP A 770 6.94 -32.39 3.10
N GLU A 771 7.28 -31.71 1.99
CA GLU A 771 8.65 -31.57 1.53
C GLU A 771 9.50 -30.80 2.55
N MET A 772 10.71 -31.28 2.79
CA MET A 772 11.62 -30.70 3.78
C MET A 772 12.26 -29.42 3.22
N VAL A 773 11.97 -28.27 3.83
CA VAL A 773 12.53 -26.96 3.46
C VAL A 773 13.20 -26.30 4.65
N CYS A 774 14.25 -25.52 4.41
CA CYS A 774 14.99 -24.84 5.48
C CYS A 774 15.32 -23.40 5.11
N THR A 775 15.35 -22.50 6.10
CA THR A 775 15.71 -21.08 5.89
C THR A 775 17.09 -20.90 5.26
N ILE A 776 18.04 -21.82 5.47
CA ILE A 776 19.38 -21.80 4.84
C ILE A 776 19.32 -21.89 3.31
N ASP A 777 18.25 -22.46 2.75
CA ASP A 777 18.08 -22.69 1.30
C ASP A 777 17.57 -21.48 0.54
N LEU A 778 17.13 -20.44 1.25
CA LEU A 778 16.59 -19.25 0.62
C LEU A 778 17.65 -18.49 -0.19
N ALA A 779 18.94 -18.61 0.14
CA ALA A 779 20.00 -17.94 -0.63
C ALA A 779 20.13 -18.53 -2.05
N ALA A 780 20.25 -19.86 -2.17
CA ALA A 780 20.30 -20.53 -3.47
C ALA A 780 18.95 -20.50 -4.22
N SER A 781 17.85 -20.75 -3.50
CA SER A 781 16.52 -20.79 -4.12
C SER A 781 16.09 -19.42 -4.66
N LEU A 782 16.38 -18.33 -3.93
CA LEU A 782 16.09 -16.98 -4.43
C LEU A 782 17.10 -16.53 -5.49
N GLY A 783 18.35 -17.00 -5.45
CA GLY A 783 19.31 -16.83 -6.55
C GLY A 783 18.78 -17.44 -7.86
N ALA A 784 18.30 -18.69 -7.80
CA ALA A 784 17.65 -19.36 -8.92
C ALA A 784 16.40 -18.62 -9.41
N LEU A 785 15.56 -18.11 -8.48
CA LEU A 785 14.35 -17.34 -8.82
C LEU A 785 14.66 -16.12 -9.70
N VAL A 786 15.82 -15.50 -9.49
CA VAL A 786 16.22 -14.27 -10.20
C VAL A 786 17.24 -14.50 -11.32
N GLY A 787 17.55 -15.77 -11.61
CA GLY A 787 18.52 -16.17 -12.63
C GLY A 787 19.93 -15.70 -12.31
N GLN A 788 20.36 -15.80 -11.04
CA GLN A 788 21.76 -15.59 -10.64
C GLN A 788 22.43 -16.93 -10.37
N ASP A 789 23.48 -17.21 -11.12
CA ASP A 789 24.33 -18.36 -10.87
C ASP A 789 25.19 -18.12 -9.63
N LEU A 790 25.24 -19.10 -8.75
CA LEU A 790 26.10 -19.04 -7.57
C LEU A 790 27.45 -19.65 -7.89
N ALA A 791 28.53 -18.91 -7.60
CA ALA A 791 29.87 -19.47 -7.60
C ALA A 791 29.95 -20.69 -6.65
N ASP A 792 30.81 -21.65 -6.98
CA ASP A 792 30.97 -22.89 -6.20
C ASP A 792 31.29 -22.65 -4.73
N SER A 793 32.00 -21.57 -4.42
CA SER A 793 32.38 -21.17 -3.06
C SER A 793 31.30 -20.38 -2.31
N ALA A 794 30.30 -19.83 -3.02
CA ALA A 794 29.23 -19.03 -2.43
C ALA A 794 28.12 -19.93 -1.87
N CYS A 795 27.58 -19.60 -0.70
CA CYS A 795 26.45 -20.32 -0.09
C CYS A 795 26.60 -21.85 -0.05
N PRO A 796 27.68 -22.38 0.56
CA PRO A 796 28.13 -23.78 0.42
C PRO A 796 27.19 -24.83 1.01
N ASP A 797 26.17 -24.45 1.77
CA ASP A 797 25.21 -25.35 2.41
C ASP A 797 23.76 -25.09 1.95
N SER A 798 23.55 -24.10 1.07
CA SER A 798 22.24 -23.68 0.55
C SER A 798 21.89 -24.46 -0.71
N PHE A 799 20.78 -25.18 -0.71
CA PHE A 799 20.30 -25.96 -1.85
C PHE A 799 19.24 -25.16 -2.59
N ASP A 800 19.21 -25.27 -3.92
CA ASP A 800 18.04 -24.79 -4.67
C ASP A 800 16.87 -25.76 -4.47
N VAL A 801 15.91 -25.33 -3.66
CA VAL A 801 14.63 -26.01 -3.43
C VAL A 801 13.47 -25.12 -3.91
N LEU A 802 13.72 -24.14 -4.78
CA LEU A 802 12.72 -23.23 -5.30
C LEU A 802 11.49 -23.95 -5.88
N PRO A 803 11.62 -25.05 -6.65
CA PRO A 803 10.45 -25.77 -7.14
C PRO A 803 9.54 -26.28 -6.02
N ALA A 804 10.12 -26.72 -4.89
CA ALA A 804 9.35 -27.16 -3.71
C ALA A 804 8.70 -25.97 -3.00
N LEU A 805 9.43 -24.86 -2.84
CA LEU A 805 8.90 -23.60 -2.27
C LEU A 805 7.72 -23.04 -3.09
N LEU A 806 7.70 -23.29 -4.40
CA LEU A 806 6.63 -22.88 -5.31
C LEU A 806 5.52 -23.93 -5.49
N GLY A 807 5.60 -25.08 -4.81
CA GLY A 807 4.62 -26.15 -4.92
C GLY A 807 4.52 -26.77 -6.32
N LYS A 808 5.63 -26.84 -7.07
CA LYS A 808 5.62 -27.45 -8.40
C LYS A 808 5.35 -28.96 -8.29
N PRO A 809 4.53 -29.53 -9.18
CA PRO A 809 4.26 -30.98 -9.17
C PRO A 809 5.55 -31.79 -9.18
N SER A 810 5.61 -32.81 -8.33
CA SER A 810 6.77 -33.72 -8.18
C SER A 810 8.07 -33.07 -7.70
N ALA A 811 8.08 -31.77 -7.38
CA ALA A 811 9.25 -31.11 -6.82
C ALA A 811 9.61 -31.70 -5.46
N LYS A 812 10.91 -31.82 -5.20
CA LYS A 812 11.45 -32.33 -3.95
C LYS A 812 12.15 -31.24 -3.17
N GLY A 813 11.93 -31.24 -1.86
CA GLY A 813 12.71 -30.46 -0.91
C GLY A 813 14.09 -31.10 -0.69
N ARG A 814 14.68 -30.81 0.46
CA ARG A 814 15.95 -31.41 0.87
C ARG A 814 15.80 -32.92 1.06
N GLY A 815 16.79 -33.70 0.62
CA GLY A 815 16.92 -35.11 0.99
C GLY A 815 17.52 -35.33 2.38
N HIS A 816 18.30 -34.36 2.88
CA HIS A 816 18.90 -34.37 4.21
C HIS A 816 19.11 -32.96 4.76
N LEU A 817 19.13 -32.80 6.09
CA LEU A 817 19.29 -31.53 6.78
C LEU A 817 20.11 -31.68 8.07
N LEU A 818 21.13 -30.83 8.24
CA LEU A 818 21.82 -30.67 9.52
C LEU A 818 21.13 -29.59 10.35
N GLN A 819 21.03 -29.84 11.65
CA GLN A 819 20.41 -28.96 12.63
C GLN A 819 21.39 -28.70 13.77
N GLN A 820 21.52 -27.46 14.21
CA GLN A 820 22.45 -27.06 15.26
C GLN A 820 21.75 -26.68 16.56
N GLY A 821 22.29 -27.15 17.69
CA GLY A 821 21.87 -26.76 19.03
C GLY A 821 22.45 -25.40 19.44
N ASN A 822 22.47 -25.14 20.75
CA ASN A 822 23.10 -23.94 21.32
C ASN A 822 24.63 -23.82 21.05
N ASN A 823 25.30 -24.89 20.62
CA ASN A 823 26.71 -24.87 20.24
C ASN A 823 27.02 -25.99 19.23
N SER A 824 28.22 -25.99 18.65
CA SER A 824 28.66 -26.95 17.63
C SER A 824 28.77 -28.40 18.12
N SER A 825 28.84 -28.64 19.43
CA SER A 825 28.86 -30.01 19.98
C SER A 825 27.48 -30.70 19.98
N LYS A 826 26.42 -29.94 19.66
CA LYS A 826 25.05 -30.42 19.55
C LYS A 826 24.58 -30.31 18.11
N LEU A 827 24.51 -31.44 17.41
CA LEU A 827 24.05 -31.50 16.02
C LEU A 827 22.97 -32.57 15.87
N ALA A 828 22.11 -32.43 14.87
CA ALA A 828 21.28 -33.52 14.39
C ALA A 828 21.31 -33.59 12.86
N LEU A 829 21.12 -34.78 12.31
CA LEU A 829 20.99 -35.04 10.88
C LEU A 829 19.65 -35.71 10.65
N ARG A 830 18.77 -35.07 9.86
CA ARG A 830 17.57 -35.70 9.31
C ARG A 830 17.87 -36.16 7.88
N THR A 831 17.57 -37.41 7.55
CA THR A 831 17.60 -37.96 6.18
C THR A 831 16.31 -38.76 5.95
N GLY A 832 15.40 -38.23 5.13
CA GLY A 832 14.03 -38.74 5.04
C GLY A 832 13.32 -38.67 6.41
N ASN A 833 12.79 -39.81 6.87
CA ASN A 833 12.09 -39.91 8.16
C ASN A 833 13.04 -40.13 9.35
N TRP A 834 14.28 -40.51 9.09
CA TRP A 834 15.23 -40.83 10.16
C TRP A 834 15.98 -39.59 10.63
N LYS A 835 16.09 -39.44 11.94
CA LYS A 835 16.81 -38.34 12.58
C LYS A 835 17.79 -38.84 13.63
N LEU A 836 19.08 -38.58 13.43
CA LEU A 836 20.16 -38.87 14.37
C LEU A 836 20.56 -37.59 15.11
N LEU A 837 20.56 -37.60 16.43
CA LEU A 837 21.02 -36.51 17.29
C LEU A 837 22.38 -36.88 17.89
N ARG A 838 23.27 -35.89 17.99
CA ARG A 838 24.53 -35.92 18.74
C ARG A 838 24.50 -34.82 19.78
N GLN A 839 24.58 -35.19 21.06
CA GLN A 839 24.67 -34.26 22.19
C GLN A 839 25.97 -34.53 22.96
N GLY A 840 27.04 -33.85 22.56
CA GLY A 840 28.39 -34.19 23.04
C GLY A 840 28.77 -35.61 22.60
N LYS A 841 28.98 -36.51 23.57
CA LYS A 841 29.32 -37.93 23.30
C LYS A 841 28.08 -38.84 23.15
N ARG A 842 26.87 -38.34 23.44
CA ARG A 842 25.64 -39.14 23.40
C ARG A 842 24.97 -39.06 22.04
N TYR A 843 24.46 -40.20 21.57
CA TYR A 843 23.68 -40.30 20.33
C TYR A 843 22.28 -40.85 20.60
N GLU A 844 21.31 -40.33 19.85
CA GLU A 844 19.90 -40.73 19.88
C GLU A 844 19.39 -40.84 18.43
N LEU A 845 18.54 -41.81 18.12
CA LEU A 845 18.00 -42.03 16.78
C LEU A 845 16.47 -42.16 16.86
N TYR A 846 15.77 -41.49 15.95
CA TYR A 846 14.30 -41.48 15.88
C TYR A 846 13.80 -41.70 14.45
N ASP A 847 12.64 -42.36 14.33
CA ASP A 847 11.84 -42.45 13.11
C ASP A 847 10.67 -41.46 13.21
N LEU A 848 10.79 -40.31 12.56
CA LEU A 848 9.86 -39.19 12.71
C LEU A 848 8.47 -39.45 12.10
N ASP A 849 8.33 -40.48 11.26
CA ASP A 849 7.04 -40.87 10.70
C ASP A 849 6.16 -41.57 11.76
N LYS A 850 6.80 -42.36 12.62
CA LYS A 850 6.13 -43.11 13.70
C LYS A 850 6.18 -42.39 15.04
N ASP A 851 7.23 -41.62 15.28
CA ASP A 851 7.52 -40.95 16.54
C ASP A 851 7.98 -39.50 16.30
N PRO A 852 7.06 -38.60 15.84
CA PRO A 852 7.38 -37.19 15.66
C PRO A 852 7.74 -36.49 16.98
N GLY A 853 7.34 -37.05 18.12
CA GLY A 853 7.64 -36.55 19.46
C GLY A 853 9.03 -36.95 19.99
N GLU A 854 9.82 -37.74 19.25
CA GLU A 854 11.17 -38.18 19.65
C GLU A 854 11.18 -38.81 21.08
N GLY A 855 10.18 -39.65 21.36
CA GLY A 855 10.00 -40.37 22.63
C GLY A 855 10.75 -41.69 22.73
N SER A 856 10.92 -42.39 21.60
CA SER A 856 11.46 -43.75 21.51
C SER A 856 12.83 -43.77 20.85
N ASN A 857 13.90 -43.79 21.65
CA ASN A 857 15.27 -43.80 21.13
C ASN A 857 15.66 -45.18 20.56
N LEU A 858 15.83 -45.24 19.23
CA LEU A 858 16.17 -46.45 18.47
C LEU A 858 17.67 -46.64 18.23
N TYR A 859 18.55 -45.81 18.83
CA TYR A 859 19.98 -45.82 18.52
C TYR A 859 20.65 -47.18 18.75
N LYS A 860 20.21 -47.91 19.79
CA LYS A 860 20.75 -49.23 20.15
C LYS A 860 20.08 -50.39 19.40
N THR A 861 18.89 -50.18 18.83
CA THR A 861 18.09 -51.25 18.21
C THR A 861 18.15 -51.19 16.68
N ALA A 862 18.21 -50.00 16.08
CA ALA A 862 18.37 -49.79 14.63
C ALA A 862 19.84 -49.47 14.28
N VAL A 863 20.75 -50.39 14.64
CA VAL A 863 22.21 -50.17 14.61
C VAL A 863 22.75 -49.81 13.23
N GLU A 864 22.27 -50.46 12.17
CA GLU A 864 22.71 -50.20 10.79
C GLU A 864 22.35 -48.78 10.32
N ILE A 865 21.13 -48.33 10.65
CA ILE A 865 20.66 -46.98 10.31
C ILE A 865 21.44 -45.95 11.12
N ALA A 866 21.65 -46.20 12.42
CA ALA A 866 22.44 -45.34 13.29
C ALA A 866 23.88 -45.18 12.77
N ALA A 867 24.54 -46.28 12.39
CA ALA A 867 25.88 -46.26 11.83
C ALA A 867 25.94 -45.46 10.52
N ARG A 868 25.01 -45.72 9.58
CA ARG A 868 24.93 -45.02 8.30
C ARG A 868 24.76 -43.50 8.47
N LEU A 869 23.81 -43.08 9.31
CA LEU A 869 23.57 -41.65 9.54
C LEU A 869 24.71 -40.98 10.31
N LYS A 870 25.39 -41.72 11.21
CA LYS A 870 26.56 -41.20 11.91
C LYS A 870 27.69 -40.91 10.92
N THR A 871 28.02 -41.85 10.04
CA THR A 871 29.02 -41.65 8.98
C THR A 871 28.62 -40.50 8.05
N GLN A 872 27.34 -40.39 7.67
CA GLN A 872 26.86 -39.28 6.85
C GLN A 872 27.01 -37.93 7.55
N MET A 873 26.66 -37.85 8.84
CA MET A 873 26.79 -36.62 9.64
C MET A 873 28.25 -36.20 9.73
N GLU A 874 29.16 -37.12 10.06
CA GLU A 874 30.61 -36.86 10.18
C GLU A 874 31.21 -36.38 8.85
N LYS A 875 30.78 -36.97 7.72
CA LYS A 875 31.18 -36.52 6.38
C LYS A 875 30.69 -35.10 6.07
N LEU A 876 29.41 -34.80 6.33
CA LEU A 876 28.86 -33.46 6.07
C LEU A 876 29.50 -32.40 6.97
N GLU A 877 29.82 -32.75 8.21
CA GLU A 877 30.53 -31.86 9.14
C GLU A 877 31.93 -31.54 8.64
N SER A 878 32.70 -32.54 8.19
CA SER A 878 34.11 -32.38 7.79
C SER A 878 34.31 -31.81 6.37
N ASN A 879 33.39 -32.05 5.44
CA ASN A 879 33.52 -31.67 4.02
C ASN A 879 33.55 -30.16 3.73
N GLY A 880 33.37 -29.29 4.74
CA GLY A 880 33.36 -27.83 4.57
C GLY A 880 32.13 -27.25 3.83
N ARG A 881 31.35 -28.11 3.15
CA ARG A 881 30.11 -27.80 2.43
C ARG A 881 29.14 -28.98 2.49
N SER A 882 27.87 -28.73 2.20
CA SER A 882 26.86 -29.78 2.02
C SER A 882 26.17 -29.70 0.66
N ARG A 883 26.16 -28.54 0.00
CA ARG A 883 25.74 -28.41 -1.40
C ARG A 883 26.69 -29.24 -2.28
N PRO A 884 26.16 -30.07 -3.20
CA PRO A 884 26.96 -30.84 -4.15
C PRO A 884 27.96 -29.99 -4.93
#